data_AF-A0A165QXQ5-F1
#
_entry.id   AF-A0A165QXQ5-F1
#
_cell.length_a   1.000
_cell.length_b   1.000
_cell.length_c   1.000
_cell.angle_alpha   90.00
_cell.angle_beta   90.00
_cell.angle_gamma   90.00
#
_symmetry.space_group_name_H-M   'P 1'
#
loop_
_entity.id
_entity.type
_entity.pdbx_description
1 polymer ?
#
loop_
_entity_poly.entity_id
_entity_poly.type
_entity_poly.pdbx_seq_one_letter_code
_entity_poly.pdbx_strand_id
1 'polypeptide(L)'
;MLESAGLLRISPEGDEPQSPLTEPFGREPSEASIIASSPVRTAADSRRKQKKARQAAKEADERADYEERVKKNNDVCQHVLSILNENDVPFGELLEFISDPANQRGIERYRGFFADPARVQRVLDFWVSSGNSSTGRDTVQEWALGLVSRLVDREAQRATQDGFLRTQKRPINEDFTLGFSIGGISTEIIELCPAMLRLLDSFCCTAKQRRMNTDGWQTRRLNYLTICMLIALSARSQKNNYTRIVFGLYAYASGAQRQLIELLAHLGVCSSYSLLTANIKDTETHQNEDNGQTNAGPKTRVVVGILKRLSDACKQAARTNASTRVLGFVYDNINMLFHVAEQRTGHKTTQQNGTCATAFALYDADPQNMQTTDYLHSFINAPSLSLRSILLSSSEALAFNNLMQHTVLSIIVNHGGPAFERFRSAAGPSAARTTVDRKIPLHKTDIFPLPTMNIDESTIVGNAEVVERMFSEVGLDITSADFTPVVRLIAGDHLSINRIRSLTKNRAGHDGFAYSFLWAVTTPGFFHYKMNATHRFMEIHYGRNTSPGNPGSLAFHNNLLDRKPIVLTSLPGFRECRDLIFVSLYARVLHCLELVSGCNNLDDYAETVTIEQLQDDCAKIVQRYADSKQVDLCRTARRNADAREANLKTIGGDMVFENAILFMRDALLMRLLTDVIKCGDSGRLTLLLKPLALFYRGTGRSNYAQELLYLLHNLTNVWPEQLRNIITNNWLVNPTGKANSWVEVDLMQEHLNFWIKTVYKAHGSNQSWEWLAMISPCIDVLRRLASQMNFTLGALQGTKHATPSLDKDIRQLVGSLRSHRVYEFQPGRIIDDGSSQSAVVRDAITHGLQHLGDPLKDFNTAFAKLQSRCKSTPLLGEKYAELGIDQSGSAAAVPPARAPGPGDVPLPQPPSLSPAADGDDAVPDAASECSSSSTDTESDLEDGMEVESGEEETDNEEVDLDSPACLSLDTAEDVALDMDGDCDY
;
A
#
# COMPACT_ATOMS: atom_id res chain seq x y z
N MET A 1 35.74 -1.85 30.40
CA MET A 1 36.43 -2.60 29.32
C MET A 1 37.44 -1.64 28.68
N LEU A 2 38.70 -1.71 29.09
CA LEU A 2 39.82 -0.94 28.54
C LEU A 2 41.06 -1.83 28.60
N GLU A 3 41.11 -2.85 27.74
CA GLU A 3 42.25 -3.75 27.59
C GLU A 3 42.10 -4.60 26.31
N SER A 4 43.21 -5.18 25.83
CA SER A 4 43.41 -5.77 24.49
C SER A 4 43.25 -4.76 23.33
N ALA A 5 44.21 -4.57 22.43
CA ALA A 5 45.62 -5.02 22.37
C ALA A 5 46.44 -3.90 21.67
N GLY A 6 47.77 -3.82 21.75
CA GLY A 6 48.72 -4.69 22.42
C GLY A 6 50.14 -4.51 21.86
N LEU A 7 50.86 -3.52 22.40
CA LEU A 7 52.33 -3.40 22.46
C LEU A 7 53.16 -3.55 21.16
N LEU A 8 54.00 -2.54 20.89
CA LEU A 8 55.44 -2.64 21.16
C LEU A 8 56.14 -1.27 21.13
N ARG A 9 57.29 -1.18 21.82
CA ARG A 9 58.23 -0.05 21.77
C ARG A 9 59.45 -0.47 20.94
N ILE A 10 60.17 0.50 20.38
CA ILE A 10 61.64 0.71 20.54
C ILE A 10 62.08 1.90 19.67
N SER A 11 62.89 2.78 20.24
CA SER A 11 63.79 3.71 19.54
C SER A 11 65.23 3.23 19.80
N PRO A 12 66.20 3.51 18.92
CA PRO A 12 67.05 4.69 19.18
C PRO A 12 67.65 5.37 17.93
N GLU A 13 68.24 6.56 18.13
CA GLU A 13 69.34 7.21 17.37
C GLU A 13 69.17 7.43 15.83
N GLY A 14 69.85 8.39 15.17
CA GLY A 14 70.83 9.40 15.61
C GLY A 14 71.18 10.38 14.46
N ASP A 15 72.25 11.17 14.65
CA ASP A 15 73.05 11.92 13.65
C ASP A 15 72.42 13.08 12.82
N GLU A 16 72.60 14.31 13.33
CA GLU A 16 73.23 15.41 12.56
C GLU A 16 74.74 15.09 12.37
N PRO A 17 75.53 15.64 11.40
CA PRO A 17 75.56 17.09 11.06
C PRO A 17 76.03 17.51 9.63
N GLN A 18 76.27 18.82 9.47
CA GLN A 18 77.19 19.55 8.54
C GLN A 18 76.67 20.20 7.23
N SER A 19 76.92 21.52 7.18
CA SER A 19 77.08 22.45 6.04
C SER A 19 78.54 22.33 5.48
N PRO A 20 79.04 22.96 4.37
CA PRO A 20 78.55 24.22 3.75
C PRO A 20 78.82 24.53 2.23
N LEU A 21 78.32 25.70 1.79
CA LEU A 21 78.92 26.71 0.87
C LEU A 21 79.02 26.55 -0.68
N THR A 22 79.12 27.74 -1.31
CA THR A 22 79.65 28.14 -2.66
C THR A 22 78.79 28.12 -3.94
N GLU A 23 78.97 29.19 -4.74
CA GLU A 23 78.39 29.52 -6.06
C GLU A 23 79.45 29.24 -7.20
N PRO A 24 79.49 29.87 -8.42
CA PRO A 24 78.54 30.72 -9.18
C PRO A 24 78.46 30.43 -10.74
N PHE A 25 77.77 31.34 -11.47
CA PHE A 25 77.84 31.63 -12.93
C PHE A 25 77.34 30.61 -13.99
N GLY A 26 76.18 30.95 -14.61
CA GLY A 26 76.16 31.57 -15.95
C GLY A 26 76.24 30.70 -17.23
N ARG A 27 75.25 30.85 -18.13
CA ARG A 27 75.41 30.64 -19.59
C ARG A 27 74.36 31.40 -20.41
N GLU A 28 74.79 31.86 -21.59
CA GLU A 28 73.99 32.55 -22.61
C GLU A 28 73.21 31.58 -23.52
N PRO A 29 72.32 32.09 -24.38
CA PRO A 29 72.29 31.65 -25.77
C PRO A 29 72.66 32.78 -26.76
N SER A 30 73.28 32.40 -27.88
CA SER A 30 73.88 33.29 -28.87
C SER A 30 72.94 33.74 -30.01
N GLU A 31 73.50 34.53 -30.94
CA GLU A 31 72.79 35.32 -31.95
C GLU A 31 72.23 34.57 -33.17
N ALA A 32 71.53 35.36 -34.01
CA ALA A 32 71.42 35.26 -35.47
C ALA A 32 70.44 34.25 -36.11
N SER A 33 69.27 34.77 -36.49
CA SER A 33 68.86 34.75 -37.91
C SER A 33 68.00 35.98 -38.24
N ILE A 34 68.16 36.53 -39.45
CA ILE A 34 67.55 37.78 -39.90
C ILE A 34 66.57 37.50 -41.04
N ILE A 35 65.29 37.82 -40.86
CA ILE A 35 64.44 38.31 -41.95
C ILE A 35 63.65 39.52 -41.43
N ALA A 36 63.78 40.67 -42.10
CA ALA A 36 63.03 41.87 -41.77
C ALA A 36 61.75 41.95 -42.63
N SER A 37 60.62 42.27 -42.00
CA SER A 37 59.46 42.83 -42.68
C SER A 37 58.87 43.97 -41.84
N SER A 38 58.82 45.17 -42.42
CA SER A 38 58.26 46.36 -41.78
C SER A 38 57.05 46.84 -42.59
N PRO A 39 55.82 46.62 -42.11
CA PRO A 39 54.64 47.28 -42.63
C PRO A 39 54.58 48.72 -42.12
N VAL A 40 54.46 49.65 -43.06
CA VAL A 40 54.26 51.10 -42.90
C VAL A 40 53.49 51.48 -41.63
N ARG A 41 54.07 52.34 -40.79
CA ARG A 41 53.40 52.91 -39.59
C ARG A 41 52.17 53.70 -40.00
N THR A 42 50.99 53.11 -39.86
CA THR A 42 49.73 53.85 -40.07
C THR A 42 49.53 54.90 -38.98
N ALA A 43 48.86 56.01 -39.30
CA ALA A 43 48.48 57.01 -38.30
C ALA A 43 47.55 56.42 -37.21
N ALA A 44 46.81 55.36 -37.53
CA ALA A 44 45.96 54.64 -36.59
C ALA A 44 46.77 53.86 -35.53
N ASP A 45 47.81 53.12 -35.92
CA ASP A 45 48.66 52.42 -34.95
C ASP A 45 49.51 53.38 -34.11
N SER A 46 49.96 54.49 -34.70
CA SER A 46 50.59 55.57 -33.93
C SER A 46 49.65 56.09 -32.85
N ARG A 47 48.39 56.40 -33.20
CA ARG A 47 47.34 56.81 -32.23
C ARG A 47 47.01 55.71 -31.21
N ARG A 48 47.02 54.42 -31.60
CA ARG A 48 46.77 53.29 -30.68
C ARG A 48 47.91 53.11 -29.68
N LYS A 49 49.17 53.13 -30.12
CA LYS A 49 50.34 53.15 -29.23
C LYS A 49 50.35 54.38 -28.34
N GLN A 50 50.07 55.57 -28.88
CA GLN A 50 50.04 56.81 -28.12
C GLN A 50 48.89 56.84 -27.10
N LYS A 51 47.70 56.30 -27.41
CA LYS A 51 46.63 56.10 -26.42
C LYS A 51 47.03 55.09 -25.34
N LYS A 52 47.64 53.95 -25.70
CA LYS A 52 48.08 52.94 -24.71
C LYS A 52 49.25 53.44 -23.85
N ALA A 53 50.15 54.25 -24.41
CA ALA A 53 51.22 54.91 -23.67
C ALA A 53 50.70 56.04 -22.77
N ARG A 54 49.72 56.85 -23.22
CA ARG A 54 49.05 57.86 -22.39
C ARG A 54 48.20 57.24 -21.28
N GLN A 55 47.60 56.08 -21.54
CA GLN A 55 46.92 55.26 -20.54
C GLN A 55 47.94 54.73 -19.51
N ALA A 56 49.03 54.10 -19.94
CA ALA A 56 50.07 53.60 -19.05
C ALA A 56 50.80 54.71 -18.28
N ALA A 57 50.98 55.90 -18.87
CA ALA A 57 51.50 57.08 -18.20
C ALA A 57 50.51 57.61 -17.16
N LYS A 58 49.21 57.71 -17.49
CA LYS A 58 48.18 58.07 -16.50
C LYS A 58 48.09 57.06 -15.36
N GLU A 59 48.21 55.76 -15.66
CA GLU A 59 48.28 54.68 -14.67
C GLU A 59 49.62 54.64 -13.92
N ALA A 60 50.65 55.37 -14.35
CA ALA A 60 51.92 55.55 -13.66
C ALA A 60 51.90 56.82 -12.79
N ASP A 61 51.35 57.93 -13.30
CA ASP A 61 51.04 59.15 -12.54
C ASP A 61 50.07 58.82 -11.40
N GLU A 62 48.98 58.09 -11.65
CA GLU A 62 48.04 57.64 -10.60
C GLU A 62 48.66 56.66 -9.59
N ARG A 63 49.78 56.00 -9.95
CA ARG A 63 50.59 55.20 -9.03
C ARG A 63 51.58 56.08 -8.25
N ALA A 64 52.24 57.04 -8.88
CA ALA A 64 53.11 58.00 -8.22
C ALA A 64 52.34 58.88 -7.22
N ASP A 65 51.18 59.41 -7.61
CA ASP A 65 50.23 60.13 -6.73
C ASP A 65 49.74 59.25 -5.57
N TYR A 66 49.59 57.94 -5.79
CA TYR A 66 49.23 56.99 -4.74
C TYR A 66 50.41 56.72 -3.80
N GLU A 67 51.61 56.47 -4.32
CA GLU A 67 52.83 56.20 -3.58
C GLU A 67 53.31 57.43 -2.79
N GLU A 68 53.25 58.64 -3.36
CA GLU A 68 53.51 59.90 -2.65
C GLU A 68 52.47 60.14 -1.56
N ARG A 69 51.18 59.89 -1.83
CA ARG A 69 50.14 60.00 -0.79
C ARG A 69 50.31 58.96 0.31
N VAL A 70 50.72 57.73 -0.01
CA VAL A 70 51.03 56.68 0.98
C VAL A 70 52.25 57.08 1.80
N LYS A 71 53.32 57.58 1.17
CA LYS A 71 54.52 58.08 1.84
C LYS A 71 54.18 59.24 2.79
N LYS A 72 53.50 60.28 2.30
CA LYS A 72 53.03 61.42 3.11
C LYS A 72 52.15 60.98 4.28
N ASN A 73 51.26 60.01 4.07
CA ASN A 73 50.44 59.46 5.15
C ASN A 73 51.30 58.69 6.17
N ASN A 74 52.32 57.94 5.74
CA ASN A 74 53.25 57.24 6.62
C ASN A 74 54.09 58.23 7.44
N ASP A 75 54.63 59.29 6.81
CA ASP A 75 55.38 60.36 7.47
C ASP A 75 54.51 61.05 8.56
N VAL A 76 53.23 61.32 8.26
CA VAL A 76 52.26 61.86 9.23
C VAL A 76 51.93 60.86 10.34
N CYS A 77 51.76 59.57 10.02
CA CYS A 77 51.53 58.53 11.04
C CYS A 77 52.73 58.37 11.98
N GLN A 78 53.96 58.45 11.48
CA GLN A 78 55.16 58.44 12.32
C GLN A 78 55.24 59.67 13.22
N HIS A 79 54.89 60.86 12.71
CA HIS A 79 54.82 62.07 13.55
C HIS A 79 53.74 61.95 14.66
N VAL A 80 52.57 61.40 14.36
CA VAL A 80 51.52 61.13 15.37
C VAL A 80 52.01 60.12 16.42
N LEU A 81 52.73 59.07 16.03
CA LEU A 81 53.33 58.12 16.96
C LEU A 81 54.43 58.77 17.84
N SER A 82 55.18 59.73 17.29
CA SER A 82 56.13 60.54 18.08
C SER A 82 55.42 61.33 19.17
N ILE A 83 54.36 62.08 18.82
CA ILE A 83 53.55 62.87 19.76
C ILE A 83 52.97 62.00 20.88
N LEU A 84 52.48 60.80 20.56
CA LEU A 84 51.96 59.85 21.55
C LEU A 84 53.05 59.40 22.54
N ASN A 85 54.20 58.97 22.02
CA ASN A 85 55.34 58.54 22.84
C ASN A 85 55.93 59.68 23.70
N GLU A 86 55.95 60.91 23.17
CA GLU A 86 56.41 62.13 23.87
C GLU A 86 55.52 62.53 25.06
N ASN A 87 54.31 61.96 25.16
CA ASN A 87 53.33 62.24 26.22
C ASN A 87 53.00 60.98 27.06
N ASP A 88 53.81 59.92 26.97
CA ASP A 88 53.60 58.61 27.62
C ASP A 88 52.24 57.94 27.31
N VAL A 89 51.60 58.29 26.19
CA VAL A 89 50.31 57.71 25.77
C VAL A 89 50.56 56.54 24.80
N PRO A 90 50.28 55.27 25.16
CA PRO A 90 50.43 54.17 24.23
C PRO A 90 49.38 54.24 23.11
N PHE A 91 49.72 53.75 21.91
CA PHE A 91 48.82 53.76 20.75
C PHE A 91 47.45 53.09 21.00
N GLY A 92 47.38 52.12 21.93
CA GLY A 92 46.13 51.49 22.37
C GLY A 92 45.12 52.47 22.95
N GLU A 93 45.57 53.41 23.80
CA GLU A 93 44.70 54.43 24.42
C GLU A 93 44.08 55.37 23.36
N LEU A 94 44.85 55.78 22.35
CA LEU A 94 44.28 56.55 21.23
C LEU A 94 43.26 55.73 20.42
N LEU A 95 43.55 54.45 20.20
CA LEU A 95 42.68 53.55 19.46
C LEU A 95 41.36 53.29 20.21
N GLU A 96 41.41 53.08 21.52
CA GLU A 96 40.24 52.93 22.39
C GLU A 96 39.45 54.23 22.52
N PHE A 97 40.12 55.37 22.77
CA PHE A 97 39.48 56.69 22.83
C PHE A 97 38.68 57.02 21.56
N ILE A 98 39.24 56.73 20.38
CA ILE A 98 38.53 56.91 19.11
C ILE A 98 37.43 55.84 18.93
N SER A 99 37.67 54.59 19.32
CA SER A 99 36.73 53.48 19.08
C SER A 99 35.49 53.49 19.98
N ASP A 100 35.61 53.93 21.23
CA ASP A 100 34.51 53.95 22.21
C ASP A 100 33.39 54.91 21.77
N PRO A 101 32.14 54.42 21.59
CA PRO A 101 30.96 55.25 21.37
C PRO A 101 30.85 56.47 22.30
N ALA A 102 31.16 56.32 23.60
CA ALA A 102 30.95 57.35 24.62
C ALA A 102 31.76 58.63 24.38
N ASN A 103 32.94 58.54 23.78
CA ASN A 103 33.81 59.69 23.44
C ASN A 103 33.32 60.51 22.24
N GLN A 104 32.15 60.19 21.68
CA GLN A 104 31.44 60.94 20.64
C GLN A 104 32.18 61.15 19.30
N ARG A 105 33.33 60.49 19.07
CA ARG A 105 34.14 60.54 17.83
C ARG A 105 33.54 59.81 16.63
N GLY A 106 32.24 60.03 16.38
CA GLY A 106 31.46 59.35 15.34
C GLY A 106 31.89 59.70 13.91
N ILE A 107 32.34 60.94 13.68
CA ILE A 107 32.79 61.39 12.35
C ILE A 107 34.13 60.72 12.02
N GLU A 108 35.03 60.67 13.00
CA GLU A 108 36.37 60.09 12.91
C GLU A 108 36.31 58.57 12.74
N ARG A 109 35.50 57.87 13.56
CA ARG A 109 35.22 56.44 13.39
C ARG A 109 34.67 56.14 12.00
N TYR A 110 33.64 56.87 11.56
CA TYR A 110 33.01 56.58 10.28
C TYR A 110 33.91 56.95 9.10
N ARG A 111 34.28 58.23 8.93
CA ARG A 111 35.05 58.69 7.76
C ARG A 111 36.51 58.22 7.77
N GLY A 112 37.11 58.03 8.94
CA GLY A 112 38.49 57.55 9.08
C GLY A 112 38.65 56.05 8.94
N PHE A 113 37.67 55.25 9.38
CA PHE A 113 37.78 53.79 9.44
C PHE A 113 36.65 53.06 8.68
N PHE A 114 35.39 53.17 9.12
CA PHE A 114 34.29 52.34 8.61
C PHE A 114 33.77 52.69 7.20
N ALA A 115 34.06 53.88 6.68
CA ALA A 115 33.64 54.31 5.34
C ALA A 115 34.38 53.59 4.18
N ASP A 116 35.49 52.90 4.48
CA ASP A 116 36.16 51.94 3.59
C ASP A 116 36.11 50.57 4.28
N PRO A 117 35.08 49.74 4.03
CA PRO A 117 34.98 48.41 4.67
C PRO A 117 36.19 47.51 4.42
N ALA A 118 36.87 47.69 3.28
CA ALA A 118 38.09 46.95 2.99
C ALA A 118 39.30 47.46 3.82
N ARG A 119 39.26 48.68 4.39
CA ARG A 119 40.24 49.16 5.39
C ARG A 119 40.12 48.38 6.69
N VAL A 120 38.89 48.20 7.16
CA VAL A 120 38.59 47.44 8.37
C VAL A 120 39.07 46.00 8.20
N GLN A 121 38.77 45.37 7.05
CA GLN A 121 39.28 44.04 6.70
C GLN A 121 40.81 44.01 6.69
N ARG A 122 41.49 44.87 5.91
CA ARG A 122 42.96 44.92 5.84
C ARG A 122 43.62 45.07 7.22
N VAL A 123 43.06 45.90 8.11
CA VAL A 123 43.61 46.09 9.47
C VAL A 123 43.43 44.84 10.34
N LEU A 124 42.27 44.19 10.29
CA LEU A 124 42.04 42.91 10.99
C LEU A 124 42.94 41.79 10.41
N ASP A 125 43.08 41.72 9.08
CA ASP A 125 43.99 40.79 8.39
C ASP A 125 45.44 41.00 8.83
N PHE A 126 45.91 42.25 8.94
CA PHE A 126 47.24 42.55 9.47
C PHE A 126 47.38 42.17 10.95
N TRP A 127 46.34 42.35 11.77
CA TRP A 127 46.37 41.94 13.17
C TRP A 127 46.51 40.41 13.33
N VAL A 128 45.86 39.62 12.48
CA VAL A 128 46.00 38.13 12.49
C VAL A 128 47.19 37.61 11.67
N SER A 129 47.89 38.47 10.92
CA SER A 129 48.97 38.08 10.01
C SER A 129 50.23 37.54 10.73
N SER A 130 50.98 36.66 10.06
CA SER A 130 52.20 36.03 10.61
C SER A 130 53.34 36.99 10.96
N GLY A 131 53.27 38.25 10.53
CA GLY A 131 54.21 39.30 10.94
C GLY A 131 53.93 39.90 12.32
N ASN A 132 52.85 39.49 13.00
CA ASN A 132 52.45 39.99 14.31
C ASN A 132 52.72 38.95 15.43
N SER A 133 52.76 39.41 16.68
CA SER A 133 52.95 38.57 17.88
C SER A 133 51.96 37.41 17.94
N SER A 134 52.33 36.28 18.56
CA SER A 134 51.37 35.19 18.85
C SER A 134 50.23 35.74 19.71
N THR A 135 50.54 36.29 20.88
CA THR A 135 49.57 36.82 21.84
C THR A 135 48.54 37.76 21.19
N GLY A 136 48.96 38.71 20.36
CA GLY A 136 48.05 39.61 19.67
C GLY A 136 47.13 38.93 18.65
N ARG A 137 47.66 37.96 17.89
CA ARG A 137 46.86 37.13 16.97
C ARG A 137 45.85 36.28 17.73
N ASP A 138 46.30 35.63 18.80
CA ASP A 138 45.51 34.71 19.61
C ASP A 138 44.34 35.47 20.29
N THR A 139 44.60 36.66 20.85
CA THR A 139 43.55 37.53 21.42
C THR A 139 42.51 37.97 20.39
N VAL A 140 42.92 38.33 19.17
CA VAL A 140 41.97 38.73 18.10
C VAL A 140 41.15 37.53 17.61
N GLN A 141 41.76 36.34 17.53
CA GLN A 141 41.05 35.10 17.19
C GLN A 141 40.05 34.69 18.28
N GLU A 142 40.42 34.76 19.57
CA GLU A 142 39.52 34.47 20.69
C GLU A 142 38.33 35.44 20.73
N TRP A 143 38.58 36.75 20.56
CA TRP A 143 37.52 37.75 20.45
C TRP A 143 36.56 37.44 19.28
N ALA A 144 37.09 37.06 18.11
CA ALA A 144 36.30 36.72 16.93
C ALA A 144 35.45 35.45 17.16
N LEU A 145 36.03 34.40 17.77
CA LEU A 145 35.31 33.19 18.18
C LEU A 145 34.20 33.51 19.17
N GLY A 146 34.45 34.39 20.15
CA GLY A 146 33.43 34.86 21.10
C GLY A 146 32.30 35.66 20.42
N LEU A 147 32.63 36.51 19.45
CA LEU A 147 31.63 37.26 18.66
C LEU A 147 30.76 36.34 17.80
N VAL A 148 31.37 35.38 17.11
CA VAL A 148 30.68 34.40 16.27
C VAL A 148 29.81 33.47 17.12
N SER A 149 30.30 33.02 18.27
CA SER A 149 29.51 32.22 19.22
C SER A 149 28.26 32.95 19.69
N ARG A 150 28.36 34.25 20.02
CA ARG A 150 27.21 35.11 20.35
C ARG A 150 26.27 35.39 19.17
N LEU A 151 26.70 35.20 17.92
CA LEU A 151 25.83 35.28 16.75
C LEU A 151 25.04 33.98 16.57
N VAL A 152 25.74 32.85 16.55
CA VAL A 152 25.17 31.50 16.42
C VAL A 152 24.19 31.16 17.56
N ASP A 153 24.50 31.57 18.80
CA ASP A 153 23.58 31.39 19.93
C ASP A 153 22.23 32.12 19.71
N ARG A 154 22.26 33.37 19.23
CA ARG A 154 21.06 34.16 18.93
C ARG A 154 20.25 33.60 17.76
N GLU A 155 20.93 33.05 16.74
CA GLU A 155 20.28 32.33 15.64
C GLU A 155 19.58 31.06 16.13
N ALA A 156 20.29 30.18 16.85
CA ALA A 156 19.72 28.95 17.37
C ALA A 156 18.62 29.21 18.43
N GLN A 157 18.71 30.33 19.17
CA GLN A 157 17.66 30.82 20.04
C GLN A 157 16.42 31.25 19.26
N ARG A 158 16.57 32.03 18.17
CA ARG A 158 15.48 32.47 17.29
C ARG A 158 14.76 31.27 16.67
N ALA A 159 15.50 30.35 16.07
CA ALA A 159 14.97 29.11 15.50
C ALA A 159 14.19 28.27 16.53
N THR A 160 14.70 28.17 17.75
CA THR A 160 14.01 27.48 18.85
C THR A 160 12.77 28.25 19.32
N GLN A 161 12.79 29.59 19.31
CA GLN A 161 11.70 30.46 19.76
C GLN A 161 10.51 30.48 18.79
N ASP A 162 10.77 30.63 17.49
CA ASP A 162 9.78 30.44 16.43
C ASP A 162 9.10 29.08 16.60
N GLY A 163 9.90 28.01 16.57
CA GLY A 163 9.42 26.66 16.88
C GLY A 163 8.70 25.92 15.74
N PHE A 164 9.03 26.18 14.48
CA PHE A 164 8.70 25.31 13.34
C PHE A 164 8.98 23.81 13.62
N LEU A 165 10.02 23.50 14.41
CA LEU A 165 10.42 22.17 14.87
C LEU A 165 9.70 21.66 16.13
N ARG A 166 8.74 22.40 16.71
CA ARG A 166 8.06 22.01 17.95
C ARG A 166 6.79 21.21 17.67
N THR A 167 6.76 19.95 18.09
CA THR A 167 5.53 19.13 18.06
C THR A 167 4.40 19.68 18.95
N GLN A 168 4.70 20.53 19.93
CA GLN A 168 3.70 21.22 20.75
C GLN A 168 2.83 22.22 19.97
N LYS A 169 3.25 22.64 18.77
CA LYS A 169 2.48 23.52 17.87
C LYS A 169 1.72 22.75 16.77
N ARG A 170 1.81 21.41 16.73
CA ARG A 170 1.24 20.57 15.67
C ARG A 170 0.33 19.50 16.29
N PRO A 171 -0.89 19.25 15.76
CA PRO A 171 -1.60 18.01 16.06
C PRO A 171 -0.73 16.82 15.60
N ILE A 172 -0.99 15.61 16.12
CA ILE A 172 -0.37 14.38 15.58
C ILE A 172 -1.47 13.64 14.83
N ASN A 173 -1.43 13.76 13.52
CA ASN A 173 -2.40 13.27 12.54
C ASN A 173 -1.65 12.96 11.22
N GLU A 174 -2.38 12.74 10.13
CA GLU A 174 -1.80 12.54 8.80
C GLU A 174 -0.91 13.73 8.37
N ASP A 175 -1.39 14.98 8.44
CA ASP A 175 -0.63 16.19 8.07
C ASP A 175 0.71 16.33 8.81
N PHE A 176 0.75 15.92 10.08
CA PHE A 176 1.98 15.91 10.86
C PHE A 176 3.07 15.04 10.22
N THR A 177 2.69 13.88 9.70
CA THR A 177 3.60 12.91 9.09
C THR A 177 3.88 13.25 7.62
N LEU A 178 2.85 13.42 6.80
CA LEU A 178 2.99 13.59 5.35
C LEU A 178 3.25 15.05 4.94
N GLY A 179 2.96 16.02 5.80
CA GLY A 179 3.40 17.42 5.64
C GLY A 179 4.90 17.64 5.91
N PHE A 180 5.69 16.58 6.14
CA PHE A 180 7.13 16.68 6.36
C PHE A 180 7.89 16.96 5.05
N SER A 181 8.61 18.10 5.00
CA SER A 181 9.45 18.48 3.87
C SER A 181 10.83 18.93 4.31
N ILE A 182 11.87 18.19 3.90
CA ILE A 182 13.27 18.56 4.14
C ILE A 182 13.63 19.84 3.38
N GLY A 183 13.03 20.08 2.21
CA GLY A 183 13.19 21.32 1.46
C GLY A 183 12.66 22.54 2.24
N GLY A 184 11.43 22.46 2.73
CA GLY A 184 10.83 23.54 3.55
C GLY A 184 11.64 23.80 4.83
N ILE A 185 12.02 22.73 5.55
CA ILE A 185 12.87 22.83 6.75
C ILE A 185 14.25 23.44 6.45
N SER A 186 14.81 23.20 5.26
CA SER A 186 16.07 23.83 4.84
C SER A 186 15.92 25.33 4.63
N THR A 187 14.80 25.80 4.05
CA THR A 187 14.49 27.23 3.89
C THR A 187 14.41 27.95 5.25
N GLU A 188 13.67 27.39 6.21
CA GLU A 188 13.59 27.91 7.59
C GLU A 188 14.97 28.04 8.25
N ILE A 189 15.84 27.04 8.06
CA ILE A 189 17.20 27.04 8.61
C ILE A 189 18.11 28.07 7.90
N ILE A 190 17.92 28.30 6.60
CA ILE A 190 18.64 29.35 5.84
C ILE A 190 18.27 30.74 6.35
N GLU A 191 16.99 31.01 6.65
CA GLU A 191 16.53 32.31 7.15
C GLU A 191 16.86 32.54 8.64
N LEU A 192 16.65 31.53 9.48
CA LEU A 192 16.76 31.66 10.94
C LEU A 192 18.20 31.47 11.45
N CYS A 193 19.04 30.70 10.75
CA CYS A 193 20.42 30.37 11.14
C CYS A 193 21.49 30.56 10.03
N PRO A 194 21.52 31.70 9.30
CA PRO A 194 22.42 31.90 8.16
C PRO A 194 23.91 31.90 8.51
N ALA A 195 24.33 32.42 9.66
CA ALA A 195 25.74 32.42 10.05
C ALA A 195 26.20 31.00 10.43
N MET A 196 25.42 30.26 11.21
CA MET A 196 25.75 28.86 11.54
C MET A 196 25.78 27.98 10.30
N LEU A 197 24.81 28.11 9.40
CA LEU A 197 24.80 27.38 8.14
C LEU A 197 26.02 27.73 7.28
N ARG A 198 26.45 29.00 7.25
CA ARG A 198 27.67 29.44 6.54
C ARG A 198 28.96 28.88 7.16
N LEU A 199 29.02 28.68 8.47
CA LEU A 199 30.16 28.05 9.14
C LEU A 199 30.24 26.56 8.76
N LEU A 200 29.12 25.83 8.85
CA LEU A 200 29.06 24.42 8.40
C LEU A 200 29.33 24.29 6.88
N ASP A 201 28.83 25.21 6.06
CA ASP A 201 29.13 25.31 4.63
C ASP A 201 30.64 25.41 4.37
N SER A 202 31.35 26.24 5.16
CA SER A 202 32.80 26.42 5.05
C SER A 202 33.60 25.21 5.52
N PHE A 203 33.19 24.59 6.64
CA PHE A 203 33.83 23.39 7.20
C PHE A 203 33.68 22.18 6.28
N CYS A 204 32.47 21.95 5.75
CA CYS A 204 32.16 20.75 4.97
C CYS A 204 32.58 20.80 3.49
N CYS A 205 33.03 21.94 2.94
CA CYS A 205 33.25 22.08 1.48
C CYS A 205 34.45 22.91 1.02
N THR A 206 35.39 22.19 0.39
CA THR A 206 36.59 22.74 -0.26
C THR A 206 36.28 23.57 -1.50
N ALA A 207 37.23 24.45 -1.87
CA ALA A 207 37.18 25.21 -3.12
C ALA A 207 37.21 24.36 -4.40
N LYS A 208 37.68 23.09 -4.33
CA LYS A 208 37.65 22.15 -5.46
C LYS A 208 36.23 21.64 -5.73
N GLN A 209 35.53 21.18 -4.67
CA GLN A 209 34.14 20.73 -4.76
C GLN A 209 33.22 21.83 -5.31
N ARG A 210 33.38 23.07 -4.83
CA ARG A 210 32.62 24.24 -5.32
C ARG A 210 32.78 24.55 -6.82
N ARG A 211 33.73 23.92 -7.53
CA ARG A 211 34.01 24.13 -8.96
C ARG A 211 33.67 22.94 -9.87
N MET A 212 33.35 21.76 -9.31
CA MET A 212 33.30 20.49 -10.07
C MET A 212 31.96 19.76 -9.99
N ASN A 213 31.00 20.27 -9.20
CA ASN A 213 29.85 19.48 -8.76
C ASN A 213 28.55 19.87 -9.47
N THR A 214 27.73 18.85 -9.75
CA THR A 214 26.40 18.97 -10.38
C THR A 214 25.31 19.38 -9.39
N ASP A 215 24.17 19.85 -9.88
CA ASP A 215 23.06 20.33 -9.05
C ASP A 215 22.52 19.25 -8.10
N GLY A 216 22.39 18.01 -8.56
CA GLY A 216 21.99 16.88 -7.72
C GLY A 216 22.95 16.58 -6.56
N TRP A 217 24.23 16.96 -6.66
CA TRP A 217 25.15 16.93 -5.53
C TRP A 217 24.87 18.07 -4.55
N GLN A 218 24.56 19.28 -5.04
CA GLN A 218 24.23 20.43 -4.19
C GLN A 218 22.99 20.14 -3.32
N THR A 219 21.96 19.50 -3.88
CA THR A 219 20.74 19.10 -3.14
C THR A 219 21.04 18.10 -2.03
N ARG A 220 21.76 17.00 -2.32
CA ARG A 220 22.17 16.01 -1.30
C ARG A 220 23.03 16.66 -0.21
N ARG A 221 23.91 17.56 -0.61
CA ARG A 221 24.80 18.31 0.28
C ARG A 221 24.05 19.29 1.19
N LEU A 222 23.02 19.97 0.69
CA LEU A 222 22.12 20.78 1.52
C LEU A 222 21.39 19.90 2.55
N ASN A 223 20.86 18.75 2.14
CA ASN A 223 20.21 17.80 3.05
C ASN A 223 21.14 17.37 4.21
N TYR A 224 22.43 17.10 3.95
CA TYR A 224 23.39 16.80 5.02
C TYR A 224 23.57 17.98 6.00
N LEU A 225 23.77 19.21 5.49
CA LEU A 225 23.91 20.40 6.34
C LEU A 225 22.65 20.66 7.18
N THR A 226 21.47 20.50 6.58
CA THR A 226 20.17 20.58 7.26
C THR A 226 20.05 19.52 8.36
N ILE A 227 20.42 18.26 8.12
CA ILE A 227 20.38 17.20 9.14
C ILE A 227 21.34 17.52 10.30
N CYS A 228 22.57 17.97 10.03
CA CYS A 228 23.51 18.40 11.08
C CYS A 228 22.93 19.56 11.93
N MET A 229 22.30 20.54 11.29
CA MET A 229 21.63 21.65 11.98
C MET A 229 20.45 21.17 12.84
N LEU A 230 19.65 20.21 12.37
CA LEU A 230 18.53 19.65 13.12
C LEU A 230 18.98 18.87 14.36
N ILE A 231 20.06 18.08 14.25
CA ILE A 231 20.67 17.39 15.39
C ILE A 231 21.13 18.42 16.42
N ALA A 232 21.88 19.45 16.01
CA ALA A 232 22.37 20.51 16.90
C ALA A 232 21.23 21.32 17.56
N LEU A 233 20.17 21.67 16.82
CA LEU A 233 18.99 22.35 17.36
C LEU A 233 18.21 21.47 18.35
N SER A 234 18.17 20.16 18.15
CA SER A 234 17.55 19.22 19.10
C SER A 234 18.39 19.02 20.36
N ALA A 235 19.72 19.06 20.25
CA ALA A 235 20.63 19.03 21.39
C ALA A 235 20.52 20.31 22.24
N ARG A 236 20.37 21.48 21.58
CA ARG A 236 20.06 22.76 22.25
C ARG A 236 18.72 22.73 22.99
N SER A 237 17.70 22.08 22.42
CA SER A 237 16.40 21.97 23.08
C SER A 237 15.61 20.74 22.65
N GLN A 238 15.24 19.90 23.62
CA GLN A 238 14.34 18.75 23.43
C GLN A 238 12.92 19.15 22.97
N LYS A 239 12.60 20.46 22.91
CA LYS A 239 11.38 20.97 22.28
C LYS A 239 11.47 20.97 20.74
N ASN A 240 12.67 20.96 20.17
CA ASN A 240 12.91 20.90 18.73
C ASN A 240 12.92 19.42 18.27
N ASN A 241 11.78 18.76 18.41
CA ASN A 241 11.65 17.31 18.30
C ASN A 241 10.84 16.80 17.08
N TYR A 242 10.29 17.69 16.24
CA TYR A 242 9.45 17.31 15.10
C TYR A 242 10.16 16.34 14.15
N THR A 243 11.31 16.72 13.58
CA THR A 243 12.06 15.85 12.65
C THR A 243 12.50 14.54 13.31
N ARG A 244 12.89 14.56 14.58
CA ARG A 244 13.29 13.36 15.32
C ARG A 244 12.13 12.37 15.47
N ILE A 245 10.91 12.87 15.70
CA ILE A 245 9.71 12.04 15.76
C ILE A 245 9.36 11.50 14.37
N VAL A 246 9.38 12.32 13.31
CA VAL A 246 9.11 11.84 11.94
C VAL A 246 10.14 10.80 11.48
N PHE A 247 11.44 11.00 11.76
CA PHE A 247 12.48 10.00 11.46
C PHE A 247 12.33 8.72 12.30
N GLY A 248 11.79 8.82 13.53
CA GLY A 248 11.47 7.66 14.35
C GLY A 248 10.28 6.86 13.79
N LEU A 249 9.22 7.56 13.37
CA LEU A 249 8.06 6.97 12.69
C LEU A 249 8.45 6.32 11.36
N TYR A 250 9.29 6.98 10.56
CA TYR A 250 9.83 6.43 9.31
C TYR A 250 10.65 5.17 9.54
N ALA A 251 11.57 5.17 10.51
CA ALA A 251 12.35 3.98 10.84
C ALA A 251 11.45 2.82 11.29
N TYR A 252 10.47 3.11 12.16
CA TYR A 252 9.47 2.13 12.60
C TYR A 252 8.61 1.59 11.43
N ALA A 253 8.13 2.46 10.54
CA ALA A 253 7.38 2.08 9.33
C ALA A 253 8.19 1.25 8.34
N SER A 254 9.51 1.44 8.31
CA SER A 254 10.46 0.67 7.48
C SER A 254 10.90 -0.64 8.15
N GLY A 255 10.19 -1.12 9.17
CA GLY A 255 10.50 -2.37 9.89
C GLY A 255 11.80 -2.34 10.72
N ALA A 256 12.34 -1.15 11.04
CA ALA A 256 13.60 -1.07 11.77
C ALA A 256 13.48 -1.64 13.20
N GLN A 257 14.37 -2.59 13.52
CA GLN A 257 14.43 -3.22 14.84
C GLN A 257 14.62 -2.18 15.97
N ARG A 258 14.06 -2.47 17.15
CA ARG A 258 14.13 -1.59 18.32
C ARG A 258 15.55 -1.14 18.68
N GLN A 259 16.55 -2.02 18.57
CA GLN A 259 17.96 -1.68 18.81
C GLN A 259 18.47 -0.61 17.85
N LEU A 260 18.08 -0.65 16.57
CA LEU A 260 18.48 0.33 15.56
C LEU A 260 17.79 1.68 15.80
N ILE A 261 16.51 1.69 16.16
CA ILE A 261 15.78 2.91 16.52
C ILE A 261 16.39 3.55 17.77
N GLU A 262 16.70 2.78 18.82
CA GLU A 262 17.36 3.32 20.01
C GLU A 262 18.80 3.81 19.70
N LEU A 263 19.58 3.11 18.86
CA LEU A 263 20.90 3.58 18.42
C LEU A 263 20.82 4.95 17.72
N LEU A 264 19.90 5.09 16.76
CA LEU A 264 19.67 6.35 16.05
C LEU A 264 19.12 7.46 16.97
N ALA A 265 18.39 7.10 18.02
CA ALA A 265 17.92 8.04 19.04
C ALA A 265 19.06 8.57 19.93
N HIS A 266 20.02 7.71 20.30
CA HIS A 266 21.22 8.10 21.05
C HIS A 266 22.17 8.96 20.20
N LEU A 267 22.22 8.74 18.88
CA LEU A 267 22.92 9.62 17.92
C LEU A 267 22.16 10.94 17.65
N GLY A 268 20.99 11.16 18.27
CA GLY A 268 20.18 12.37 18.09
C GLY A 268 19.42 12.45 16.76
N VAL A 269 19.50 11.43 15.90
CA VAL A 269 18.87 11.39 14.57
C VAL A 269 17.35 11.27 14.68
N CYS A 270 16.87 10.37 15.55
CA CYS A 270 15.43 10.13 15.75
C CYS A 270 15.02 10.21 17.23
N SER A 271 13.74 9.95 17.50
CA SER A 271 13.21 9.69 18.84
C SER A 271 13.42 8.23 19.25
N SER A 272 13.47 7.98 20.56
CA SER A 272 13.56 6.62 21.11
C SER A 272 12.31 5.81 20.79
N TYR A 273 12.45 4.49 20.72
CA TYR A 273 11.33 3.56 20.55
C TYR A 273 10.31 3.77 21.67
N SER A 274 10.81 3.92 22.91
CA SER A 274 9.99 4.23 24.09
C SER A 274 9.07 5.45 23.95
N LEU A 275 9.47 6.49 23.21
CA LEU A 275 8.61 7.68 22.98
C LEU A 275 7.53 7.40 21.93
N LEU A 276 7.83 6.59 20.92
CA LEU A 276 6.88 6.19 19.89
C LEU A 276 5.77 5.30 20.48
N THR A 277 6.12 4.42 21.42
CA THR A 277 5.28 3.30 21.89
C THR A 277 4.80 3.41 23.34
N ALA A 278 4.86 4.58 23.98
CA ALA A 278 4.53 4.73 25.40
C ALA A 278 3.05 4.48 25.72
N ASN A 279 2.80 3.83 26.87
CA ASN A 279 1.49 3.55 27.49
C ASN A 279 0.48 2.80 26.61
N ILE A 280 0.62 1.47 26.61
CA ILE A 280 -0.33 0.49 26.07
C ILE A 280 -0.81 -0.50 27.17
N LYS A 281 -0.20 -0.49 28.38
CA LYS A 281 -0.39 -1.54 29.41
C LYS A 281 -1.17 -1.14 30.66
N ASP A 282 -1.55 0.13 30.80
CA ASP A 282 -2.05 0.70 32.07
C ASP A 282 -3.58 0.92 32.05
N THR A 283 -4.32 0.26 31.15
CA THR A 283 -5.76 0.49 30.93
C THR A 283 -6.71 -0.42 31.71
N GLU A 284 -6.23 -1.53 32.30
CA GLU A 284 -7.11 -2.58 32.87
C GLU A 284 -6.97 -2.77 34.39
N THR A 285 -5.91 -2.29 35.02
CA THR A 285 -5.58 -2.58 36.44
C THR A 285 -6.25 -1.66 37.47
N HIS A 286 -7.29 -0.91 37.10
CA HIS A 286 -7.94 0.09 37.95
C HIS A 286 -9.48 0.04 37.93
N GLN A 287 -10.06 -1.15 38.05
CA GLN A 287 -11.50 -1.32 38.39
C GLN A 287 -11.78 -2.12 39.68
N ASN A 288 -10.78 -2.76 40.30
CA ASN A 288 -10.96 -3.48 41.57
C ASN A 288 -9.87 -3.11 42.59
N GLU A 289 -10.11 -2.07 43.38
CA GLU A 289 -9.67 -1.93 44.79
C GLU A 289 -10.27 -0.65 45.41
N ASP A 290 -11.59 -0.59 45.56
CA ASP A 290 -12.22 0.43 46.42
C ASP A 290 -12.12 -0.01 47.89
N ASN A 291 -10.98 0.29 48.51
CA ASN A 291 -10.76 0.09 49.94
C ASN A 291 -10.11 1.34 50.53
N GLY A 292 -10.89 2.09 51.31
CA GLY A 292 -10.59 3.49 51.60
C GLY A 292 -9.38 3.71 52.52
N GLN A 293 -8.29 4.27 51.96
CA GLN A 293 -7.29 5.02 52.74
C GLN A 293 -6.67 6.15 51.92
N THR A 294 -6.78 7.38 52.43
CA THR A 294 -6.44 8.61 51.70
C THR A 294 -4.94 8.90 51.69
N ASN A 295 -4.21 8.31 50.74
CA ASN A 295 -2.84 8.69 50.40
C ASN A 295 -2.76 9.21 48.97
N ALA A 296 -2.76 10.54 48.81
CA ALA A 296 -2.62 11.21 47.52
C ALA A 296 -1.17 11.15 47.01
N GLY A 297 -0.76 9.98 46.51
CA GLY A 297 0.50 9.83 45.78
C GLY A 297 0.58 10.76 44.55
N PRO A 298 1.78 11.10 44.08
CA PRO A 298 1.95 11.97 42.93
C PRO A 298 1.32 11.32 41.69
N LYS A 299 0.29 11.95 41.10
CA LYS A 299 -0.39 11.45 39.90
C LYS A 299 0.62 11.25 38.76
N THR A 300 1.00 10.00 38.53
CA THR A 300 1.94 9.61 37.47
C THR A 300 1.39 10.07 36.14
N ARG A 301 2.07 11.03 35.49
CA ARG A 301 1.58 11.64 34.26
C ARG A 301 1.72 10.66 33.10
N VAL A 302 0.65 9.89 32.83
CA VAL A 302 0.56 8.95 31.71
C VAL A 302 0.95 9.64 30.40
N VAL A 303 2.13 9.31 29.87
CA VAL A 303 2.65 9.85 28.61
C VAL A 303 2.16 8.96 27.48
N VAL A 304 1.16 9.41 26.74
CA VAL A 304 0.64 8.68 25.57
C VAL A 304 1.66 8.75 24.42
N GLY A 305 2.07 7.58 23.90
CA GLY A 305 3.05 7.45 22.82
C GLY A 305 2.61 8.08 21.50
N ILE A 306 3.57 8.36 20.62
CA ILE A 306 3.30 8.99 19.32
C ILE A 306 2.38 8.12 18.45
N LEU A 307 2.61 6.80 18.37
CA LEU A 307 1.79 5.89 17.55
C LEU A 307 0.35 5.83 18.05
N LYS A 308 0.14 5.74 19.38
CA LYS A 308 -1.19 5.76 19.98
C LYS A 308 -1.93 7.08 19.69
N ARG A 309 -1.23 8.23 19.72
CA ARG A 309 -1.82 9.53 19.35
C ARG A 309 -2.16 9.62 17.85
N LEU A 310 -1.34 9.04 16.98
CA LEU A 310 -1.62 8.94 15.55
C LEU A 310 -2.84 8.04 15.30
N SER A 311 -2.89 6.87 15.93
CA SER A 311 -4.01 5.91 15.90
C SER A 311 -5.34 6.54 16.29
N ASP A 312 -5.36 7.27 17.41
CA ASP A 312 -6.56 7.95 17.88
C ASP A 312 -6.99 9.10 16.94
N ALA A 313 -6.05 9.76 16.25
CA ALA A 313 -6.35 10.71 15.18
C ALA A 313 -6.86 10.05 13.89
N CYS A 314 -6.30 8.90 13.48
CA CYS A 314 -6.76 8.13 12.31
C CYS A 314 -8.18 7.59 12.53
N LYS A 315 -8.50 7.06 13.71
CA LYS A 315 -9.88 6.66 14.06
C LYS A 315 -10.83 7.85 14.14
N GLN A 316 -10.38 9.00 14.65
CA GLN A 316 -11.19 10.22 14.61
C GLN A 316 -11.45 10.69 13.18
N ALA A 317 -10.47 10.55 12.27
CA ALA A 317 -10.68 10.80 10.85
C ALA A 317 -11.69 9.81 10.25
N ALA A 318 -11.62 8.52 10.56
CA ALA A 318 -12.60 7.52 10.11
C ALA A 318 -14.03 7.87 10.58
N ARG A 319 -14.20 8.23 11.86
CA ARG A 319 -15.47 8.69 12.45
C ARG A 319 -16.00 9.96 11.77
N THR A 320 -15.15 10.96 11.58
CA THR A 320 -15.52 12.20 10.89
C THR A 320 -15.91 11.95 9.43
N ASN A 321 -15.25 11.02 8.73
CA ASN A 321 -15.64 10.58 7.39
C ASN A 321 -17.01 9.87 7.39
N ALA A 322 -17.23 8.91 8.30
CA ALA A 322 -18.53 8.23 8.43
C ALA A 322 -19.70 9.18 8.77
N SER A 323 -19.42 10.29 9.48
CA SER A 323 -20.42 11.33 9.79
C SER A 323 -20.64 12.36 8.67
N THR A 324 -19.94 12.26 7.53
CA THR A 324 -19.97 13.26 6.45
C THR A 324 -20.15 12.67 5.04
N ARG A 325 -19.84 11.39 4.84
CA ARG A 325 -20.06 10.64 3.59
C ARG A 325 -20.35 9.17 3.88
N VAL A 326 -21.05 8.50 2.96
CA VAL A 326 -21.29 7.06 3.05
C VAL A 326 -19.98 6.29 2.86
N LEU A 327 -19.74 5.31 3.71
CA LEU A 327 -18.59 4.41 3.62
C LEU A 327 -19.03 2.98 3.25
N GLY A 328 -18.20 2.31 2.47
CA GLY A 328 -18.20 0.86 2.34
C GLY A 328 -17.26 0.26 3.39
N PHE A 329 -17.45 -1.02 3.66
CA PHE A 329 -16.68 -1.73 4.69
C PHE A 329 -16.18 -3.06 4.11
N VAL A 330 -15.00 -3.48 4.53
CA VAL A 330 -14.46 -4.83 4.29
C VAL A 330 -13.85 -5.35 5.57
N TYR A 331 -13.99 -6.66 5.80
CA TYR A 331 -13.22 -7.37 6.81
C TYR A 331 -12.75 -8.74 6.30
N ASP A 332 -11.72 -9.27 6.95
CA ASP A 332 -11.10 -10.55 6.64
C ASP A 332 -10.30 -11.04 7.87
N ASN A 333 -10.03 -12.34 7.93
CA ASN A 333 -9.36 -12.96 9.07
C ASN A 333 -7.87 -12.57 9.17
N ILE A 334 -7.34 -12.62 10.40
CA ILE A 334 -5.91 -12.46 10.66
C ILE A 334 -5.43 -13.50 11.67
N ASN A 335 -5.10 -14.68 11.14
CA ASN A 335 -4.43 -15.72 11.91
C ASN A 335 -2.96 -15.35 12.18
N MET A 336 -2.48 -15.57 13.41
CA MET A 336 -1.11 -15.22 13.82
C MET A 336 -0.56 -16.20 14.86
N LEU A 337 0.69 -16.65 14.65
CA LEU A 337 1.46 -17.32 15.71
C LEU A 337 2.07 -16.31 16.69
N PHE A 338 1.74 -16.49 17.96
CA PHE A 338 2.28 -15.77 19.11
C PHE A 338 3.37 -16.61 19.77
N HIS A 339 4.62 -16.37 19.37
CA HIS A 339 5.75 -17.20 19.73
C HIS A 339 6.24 -16.92 21.15
N VAL A 340 6.22 -17.94 21.99
CA VAL A 340 6.79 -17.89 23.34
C VAL A 340 8.26 -18.32 23.30
N ALA A 341 9.17 -17.41 23.67
CA ALA A 341 10.62 -17.64 23.59
C ALA A 341 11.13 -18.75 24.53
N GLU A 342 10.48 -18.97 25.67
CA GLU A 342 10.73 -20.10 26.57
C GLU A 342 9.42 -20.84 26.84
N GLN A 343 9.21 -21.98 26.20
CA GLN A 343 8.03 -22.80 26.46
C GLN A 343 8.08 -23.42 27.86
N ARG A 344 7.00 -23.25 28.62
CA ARG A 344 6.82 -23.80 29.97
C ARG A 344 5.38 -24.32 30.12
N THR A 345 5.08 -25.07 31.18
CA THR A 345 3.71 -25.53 31.45
C THR A 345 2.75 -24.33 31.54
N GLY A 346 1.66 -24.36 30.76
CA GLY A 346 0.72 -23.23 30.62
C GLY A 346 1.18 -22.08 29.72
N HIS A 347 2.43 -22.08 29.23
CA HIS A 347 3.01 -20.99 28.43
C HIS A 347 3.68 -21.57 27.18
N LYS A 348 2.86 -21.80 26.14
CA LYS A 348 3.25 -22.32 24.82
C LYS A 348 3.04 -21.27 23.74
N THR A 349 3.66 -21.44 22.57
CA THR A 349 3.23 -20.74 21.36
C THR A 349 1.74 -21.02 21.13
N THR A 350 0.95 -19.97 20.93
CA THR A 350 -0.47 -20.08 20.59
C THR A 350 -0.71 -19.55 19.18
N GLN A 351 -1.64 -20.18 18.47
CA GLN A 351 -2.30 -19.54 17.35
C GLN A 351 -3.34 -18.58 17.92
N GLN A 352 -3.39 -17.38 17.35
CA GLN A 352 -4.36 -16.35 17.67
C GLN A 352 -5.18 -16.11 16.39
N ASN A 353 -6.49 -16.35 16.46
CA ASN A 353 -7.44 -16.06 15.39
C ASN A 353 -8.11 -14.72 15.71
N GLY A 354 -8.34 -13.89 14.71
CA GLY A 354 -9.05 -12.63 14.87
C GLY A 354 -9.40 -12.03 13.52
N THR A 355 -9.88 -10.79 13.53
CA THR A 355 -10.42 -10.09 12.35
C THR A 355 -9.74 -8.74 12.13
N CYS A 356 -9.46 -8.41 10.88
CA CYS A 356 -9.05 -7.08 10.43
C CYS A 356 -10.16 -6.45 9.59
N ALA A 357 -10.36 -5.14 9.73
CA ALA A 357 -11.40 -4.42 8.98
C ALA A 357 -10.90 -3.07 8.47
N THR A 358 -11.47 -2.62 7.35
CA THR A 358 -11.20 -1.33 6.72
C THR A 358 -12.50 -0.71 6.23
N ALA A 359 -12.74 0.54 6.58
CA ALA A 359 -13.78 1.34 5.93
C ALA A 359 -13.17 2.08 4.72
N PHE A 360 -13.93 2.30 3.67
CA PHE A 360 -13.49 3.03 2.47
C PHE A 360 -14.59 3.98 1.97
N ALA A 361 -14.20 5.10 1.39
CA ALA A 361 -15.15 6.08 0.88
C ALA A 361 -15.88 5.57 -0.36
N LEU A 362 -17.22 5.62 -0.35
CA LEU A 362 -17.99 5.32 -1.56
C LEU A 362 -18.00 6.53 -2.51
N TYR A 363 -17.69 6.27 -3.77
CA TYR A 363 -17.80 7.21 -4.87
C TYR A 363 -19.23 7.27 -5.41
N ASP A 364 -19.71 8.49 -5.71
CA ASP A 364 -21.04 8.77 -6.30
C ASP A 364 -22.23 8.17 -5.52
N ALA A 365 -22.08 8.07 -4.20
CA ALA A 365 -23.01 7.39 -3.29
C ALA A 365 -23.90 8.38 -2.51
N ASP A 366 -24.98 8.82 -3.14
CA ASP A 366 -26.04 9.59 -2.46
C ASP A 366 -26.86 8.67 -1.53
N PRO A 367 -27.02 8.99 -0.23
CA PRO A 367 -27.91 8.25 0.68
C PRO A 367 -29.34 8.06 0.17
N GLN A 368 -29.88 8.99 -0.61
CA GLN A 368 -31.23 8.89 -1.19
C GLN A 368 -31.34 7.76 -2.22
N ASN A 369 -30.23 7.41 -2.87
CA ASN A 369 -30.12 6.29 -3.82
C ASN A 369 -29.81 4.95 -3.12
N MET A 370 -29.74 4.94 -1.78
CA MET A 370 -29.33 3.81 -0.93
C MET A 370 -30.36 3.50 0.17
N GLN A 371 -31.62 3.91 0.01
CA GLN A 371 -32.66 3.69 1.01
C GLN A 371 -32.93 2.19 1.24
N THR A 372 -32.92 1.79 2.52
CA THR A 372 -33.15 0.40 2.92
C THR A 372 -34.58 -0.05 2.65
N THR A 373 -35.54 0.86 2.69
CA THR A 373 -36.94 0.63 2.34
C THR A 373 -37.09 0.21 0.87
N ASP A 374 -36.46 0.92 -0.06
CA ASP A 374 -36.49 0.60 -1.49
C ASP A 374 -35.77 -0.71 -1.81
N TYR A 375 -34.61 -0.94 -1.18
CA TYR A 375 -33.89 -2.22 -1.28
C TYR A 375 -34.74 -3.39 -0.76
N LEU A 376 -35.33 -3.26 0.43
CA LEU A 376 -36.14 -4.32 1.04
C LEU A 376 -37.43 -4.56 0.26
N HIS A 377 -38.09 -3.50 -0.22
CA HIS A 377 -39.28 -3.62 -1.08
C HIS A 377 -38.93 -4.33 -2.41
N SER A 378 -37.78 -4.03 -3.01
CA SER A 378 -37.29 -4.72 -4.20
C SER A 378 -36.98 -6.20 -3.89
N PHE A 379 -36.28 -6.50 -2.79
CA PHE A 379 -36.00 -7.86 -2.32
C PHE A 379 -37.27 -8.70 -2.07
N ILE A 380 -38.27 -8.11 -1.39
CA ILE A 380 -39.55 -8.75 -1.05
C ILE A 380 -40.37 -9.11 -2.29
N ASN A 381 -40.19 -8.38 -3.40
CA ASN A 381 -40.91 -8.58 -4.66
C ASN A 381 -40.07 -9.20 -5.80
N ALA A 382 -38.77 -9.43 -5.58
CA ALA A 382 -37.86 -9.99 -6.58
C ALA A 382 -38.34 -11.38 -7.07
N PRO A 383 -38.50 -11.60 -8.39
CA PRO A 383 -38.88 -12.90 -8.93
C PRO A 383 -37.69 -13.87 -8.91
N SER A 384 -37.96 -15.18 -8.88
CA SER A 384 -36.94 -16.25 -8.91
C SER A 384 -35.86 -16.04 -9.98
N LEU A 385 -34.61 -16.35 -9.63
CA LEU A 385 -33.49 -16.33 -10.57
C LEU A 385 -33.75 -17.33 -11.72
N SER A 386 -33.69 -16.83 -12.95
CA SER A 386 -33.91 -17.65 -14.15
C SER A 386 -32.59 -18.15 -14.73
N LEU A 387 -32.60 -19.32 -15.37
CA LEU A 387 -31.42 -19.82 -16.12
C LEU A 387 -30.98 -18.84 -17.23
N ARG A 388 -31.91 -18.06 -17.81
CA ARG A 388 -31.61 -17.00 -18.80
C ARG A 388 -30.82 -15.84 -18.20
N SER A 389 -30.91 -15.62 -16.89
CA SER A 389 -30.13 -14.61 -16.17
C SER A 389 -28.67 -15.05 -15.95
N ILE A 390 -28.39 -16.35 -16.03
CA ILE A 390 -27.06 -16.95 -15.83
C ILE A 390 -26.36 -17.23 -17.17
N LEU A 391 -27.13 -17.53 -18.22
CA LEU A 391 -26.60 -17.71 -19.58
C LEU A 391 -26.29 -16.37 -20.27
N LEU A 392 -25.33 -16.40 -21.18
CA LEU A 392 -25.07 -15.30 -22.13
C LEU A 392 -26.18 -15.26 -23.18
N SER A 393 -26.83 -14.11 -23.34
CA SER A 393 -27.68 -13.82 -24.51
C SER A 393 -26.84 -13.62 -25.79
N SER A 394 -27.47 -13.57 -26.96
CA SER A 394 -26.75 -13.49 -28.25
C SER A 394 -25.86 -12.26 -28.39
N SER A 395 -26.25 -11.11 -27.82
CA SER A 395 -25.45 -9.88 -27.78
C SER A 395 -24.31 -9.96 -26.76
N GLU A 396 -24.58 -10.52 -25.59
CA GLU A 396 -23.56 -10.78 -24.55
C GLU A 396 -22.50 -11.77 -25.03
N ALA A 397 -22.89 -12.83 -25.74
CA ALA A 397 -21.97 -13.80 -26.33
C ALA A 397 -21.09 -13.17 -27.43
N LEU A 398 -21.64 -12.24 -28.22
CA LEU A 398 -20.87 -11.46 -29.19
C LEU A 398 -19.87 -10.53 -28.48
N ALA A 399 -20.32 -9.81 -27.44
CA ALA A 399 -19.43 -8.97 -26.63
C ALA A 399 -18.31 -9.79 -25.96
N PHE A 400 -18.64 -10.95 -25.39
CA PHE A 400 -17.67 -11.87 -24.79
C PHE A 400 -16.63 -12.36 -25.81
N ASN A 401 -17.06 -12.79 -27.01
CA ASN A 401 -16.14 -13.20 -28.07
C ASN A 401 -15.21 -12.05 -28.52
N ASN A 402 -15.73 -10.83 -28.66
CA ASN A 402 -14.93 -9.66 -29.02
C ASN A 402 -13.89 -9.33 -27.92
N LEU A 403 -14.24 -9.50 -26.64
CA LEU A 403 -13.29 -9.34 -25.53
C LEU A 403 -12.21 -10.41 -25.53
N MET A 404 -12.57 -11.68 -25.76
CA MET A 404 -11.60 -12.78 -25.88
C MET A 404 -10.62 -12.54 -27.04
N GLN A 405 -11.10 -12.01 -28.18
CA GLN A 405 -10.25 -11.61 -29.31
C GLN A 405 -9.32 -10.44 -28.96
N HIS A 406 -9.80 -9.48 -28.16
CA HIS A 406 -8.97 -8.37 -27.67
C HIS A 406 -7.93 -8.83 -26.65
N THR A 407 -8.23 -9.79 -25.76
CA THR A 407 -7.22 -10.38 -24.86
C THR A 407 -6.16 -11.15 -25.65
N VAL A 408 -6.52 -11.85 -26.74
CA VAL A 408 -5.55 -12.43 -27.70
C VAL A 408 -4.68 -11.33 -28.34
N LEU A 409 -5.27 -10.21 -28.79
CA LEU A 409 -4.52 -9.07 -29.33
C LEU A 409 -3.55 -8.46 -28.30
N SER A 410 -4.01 -8.27 -27.06
CA SER A 410 -3.20 -7.77 -25.92
C SER A 410 -1.97 -8.66 -25.68
N ILE A 411 -2.17 -9.98 -25.62
CA ILE A 411 -1.10 -10.97 -25.42
C ILE A 411 -0.09 -10.93 -26.58
N ILE A 412 -0.55 -10.82 -27.83
CA ILE A 412 0.34 -10.72 -29.00
C ILE A 412 1.17 -9.43 -28.95
N VAL A 413 0.56 -8.30 -28.61
CA VAL A 413 1.24 -7.00 -28.61
C VAL A 413 2.19 -6.83 -27.42
N ASN A 414 1.90 -7.46 -26.27
CA ASN A 414 2.75 -7.38 -25.09
C ASN A 414 3.88 -8.44 -25.06
N HIS A 415 3.73 -9.57 -25.77
CA HIS A 415 4.69 -10.69 -25.68
C HIS A 415 5.18 -11.25 -27.02
N GLY A 416 4.64 -10.81 -28.16
CA GLY A 416 5.02 -11.29 -29.49
C GLY A 416 6.34 -10.77 -30.04
N GLY A 417 6.94 -9.75 -29.39
CA GLY A 417 8.22 -9.15 -29.76
C GLY A 417 8.09 -7.65 -30.12
N PRO A 418 9.22 -6.91 -30.17
CA PRO A 418 9.21 -5.43 -30.29
C PRO A 418 8.48 -4.89 -31.53
N ALA A 419 8.44 -5.65 -32.63
CA ALA A 419 7.76 -5.23 -33.85
C ALA A 419 6.24 -5.05 -33.68
N PHE A 420 5.60 -5.76 -32.73
CA PHE A 420 4.18 -5.59 -32.43
C PHE A 420 3.86 -4.34 -31.59
N GLU A 421 4.84 -3.70 -30.93
CA GLU A 421 4.59 -2.52 -30.07
C GLU A 421 3.91 -1.36 -30.81
N ARG A 422 4.04 -1.31 -32.14
CA ARG A 422 3.32 -0.35 -33.01
C ARG A 422 1.79 -0.40 -32.86
N PHE A 423 1.25 -1.49 -32.30
CA PHE A 423 -0.18 -1.67 -32.03
C PHE A 423 -0.57 -1.48 -30.55
N ARG A 424 0.35 -1.04 -29.67
CA ARG A 424 0.11 -0.86 -28.21
C ARG A 424 -1.13 0.00 -27.90
N SER A 425 -1.42 1.00 -28.72
CA SER A 425 -2.61 1.86 -28.62
C SER A 425 -3.94 1.17 -28.97
N ALA A 426 -3.91 0.10 -29.76
CA ALA A 426 -5.08 -0.71 -30.12
C ALA A 426 -5.27 -1.94 -29.21
N ALA A 427 -4.29 -2.25 -28.36
CA ALA A 427 -4.23 -3.46 -27.55
C ALA A 427 -4.41 -3.21 -26.03
N GLY A 428 -4.27 -1.96 -25.56
CA GLY A 428 -4.46 -1.64 -24.14
C GLY A 428 -5.88 -1.98 -23.64
N PRO A 429 -6.08 -2.39 -22.37
CA PRO A 429 -7.39 -2.87 -21.86
C PRO A 429 -8.58 -1.92 -22.11
N SER A 430 -8.30 -0.61 -22.19
CA SER A 430 -9.29 0.42 -22.47
C SER A 430 -9.65 0.62 -23.95
N ALA A 431 -8.93 0.01 -24.91
CA ALA A 431 -9.10 0.17 -26.35
C ALA A 431 -10.24 -0.67 -26.93
N ALA A 432 -10.47 -1.88 -26.41
CA ALA A 432 -11.71 -2.62 -26.62
C ALA A 432 -12.94 -1.73 -26.41
N ARG A 433 -13.96 -1.88 -27.25
CA ARG A 433 -15.29 -1.28 -27.06
C ARG A 433 -16.38 -2.31 -27.29
N THR A 434 -17.32 -2.44 -26.35
CA THR A 434 -18.44 -3.38 -26.44
C THR A 434 -19.76 -2.73 -26.04
N THR A 435 -20.87 -3.41 -26.34
CA THR A 435 -22.22 -2.99 -25.93
C THR A 435 -22.51 -3.20 -24.44
N VAL A 436 -21.58 -3.78 -23.66
CA VAL A 436 -21.72 -3.96 -22.21
C VAL A 436 -20.77 -3.07 -21.39
N ASP A 437 -19.97 -2.22 -22.05
CA ASP A 437 -18.95 -1.42 -21.37
C ASP A 437 -19.57 -0.45 -20.35
N ARG A 438 -19.11 -0.53 -19.10
CA ARG A 438 -19.48 0.36 -18.01
C ARG A 438 -18.27 0.56 -17.09
N LYS A 439 -17.35 1.41 -17.54
CA LYS A 439 -16.18 1.82 -16.76
C LYS A 439 -16.57 2.65 -15.55
N ILE A 440 -15.99 2.35 -14.40
CA ILE A 440 -16.09 3.19 -13.20
C ILE A 440 -15.35 4.52 -13.51
N PRO A 441 -15.94 5.69 -13.21
CA PRO A 441 -15.25 6.96 -13.40
C PRO A 441 -13.95 7.02 -12.58
N LEU A 442 -12.86 7.49 -13.20
CA LEU A 442 -11.55 7.51 -12.56
C LEU A 442 -11.54 8.46 -11.35
N HIS A 443 -11.32 7.88 -10.17
CA HIS A 443 -11.17 8.58 -8.90
C HIS A 443 -10.13 7.88 -8.02
N LYS A 444 -9.67 8.54 -6.96
CA LYS A 444 -8.90 7.90 -5.89
C LYS A 444 -9.88 7.47 -4.79
N THR A 445 -9.79 6.22 -4.33
CA THR A 445 -10.53 5.75 -3.15
C THR A 445 -9.77 6.12 -1.87
N ASP A 446 -10.43 6.79 -0.94
CA ASP A 446 -9.88 7.00 0.41
C ASP A 446 -10.16 5.78 1.29
N ILE A 447 -9.15 5.33 2.04
CA ILE A 447 -9.21 4.11 2.86
C ILE A 447 -8.92 4.44 4.33
N PHE A 448 -9.61 3.74 5.23
CA PHE A 448 -9.59 3.97 6.68
C PHE A 448 -9.44 2.62 7.40
N PRO A 449 -8.21 2.10 7.55
CA PRO A 449 -7.96 0.91 8.35
C PRO A 449 -8.51 1.08 9.77
N LEU A 450 -9.21 0.07 10.28
CA LEU A 450 -9.83 0.09 11.60
C LEU A 450 -8.98 -0.70 12.61
N PRO A 451 -9.29 -0.63 13.92
CA PRO A 451 -8.67 -1.51 14.90
C PRO A 451 -8.91 -2.99 14.57
N THR A 452 -7.81 -3.75 14.53
CA THR A 452 -7.85 -5.22 14.54
C THR A 452 -8.58 -5.73 15.79
N MET A 453 -9.35 -6.81 15.64
CA MET A 453 -10.29 -7.32 16.63
C MET A 453 -9.94 -8.75 17.01
N ASN A 454 -9.93 -9.05 18.31
CA ASN A 454 -9.78 -10.43 18.83
C ASN A 454 -11.14 -11.14 18.81
N ILE A 455 -11.68 -11.39 17.62
CA ILE A 455 -13.01 -11.98 17.38
C ILE A 455 -12.88 -13.03 16.27
N ASP A 456 -13.40 -14.24 16.51
CA ASP A 456 -13.30 -15.38 15.57
C ASP A 456 -14.48 -15.38 14.57
N GLU A 457 -14.22 -14.81 13.39
CA GLU A 457 -15.15 -14.75 12.26
C GLU A 457 -15.42 -16.10 11.56
N SER A 458 -14.83 -17.22 11.99
CA SER A 458 -15.26 -18.54 11.48
C SER A 458 -16.70 -18.88 11.91
N THR A 459 -17.20 -18.22 12.97
CA THR A 459 -18.51 -18.48 13.59
C THR A 459 -19.59 -17.48 13.17
N ILE A 460 -20.87 -17.91 13.20
CA ILE A 460 -22.02 -17.02 12.92
C ILE A 460 -22.12 -15.89 13.96
N VAL A 461 -21.81 -16.17 15.23
CA VAL A 461 -21.85 -15.19 16.33
C VAL A 461 -20.71 -14.17 16.18
N GLY A 462 -19.48 -14.64 15.94
CA GLY A 462 -18.32 -13.77 15.72
C GLY A 462 -18.49 -12.80 14.54
N ASN A 463 -19.20 -13.20 13.47
CA ASN A 463 -19.54 -12.26 12.38
C ASN A 463 -20.48 -11.13 12.84
N ALA A 464 -21.41 -11.39 13.78
CA ALA A 464 -22.24 -10.33 14.33
C ALA A 464 -21.39 -9.38 15.19
N GLU A 465 -20.54 -9.94 16.06
CA GLU A 465 -19.62 -9.17 16.92
C GLU A 465 -18.61 -8.33 16.12
N VAL A 466 -18.04 -8.87 15.04
CA VAL A 466 -17.18 -8.15 14.08
C VAL A 466 -17.94 -6.96 13.48
N VAL A 467 -19.14 -7.19 12.94
CA VAL A 467 -19.89 -6.12 12.27
C VAL A 467 -20.35 -5.05 13.26
N GLU A 468 -20.82 -5.43 14.45
CA GLU A 468 -21.17 -4.52 15.54
C GLU A 468 -19.96 -3.70 16.00
N ARG A 469 -18.79 -4.35 16.19
CA ARG A 469 -17.54 -3.67 16.56
C ARG A 469 -17.05 -2.72 15.47
N MET A 470 -17.07 -3.16 14.21
CA MET A 470 -16.67 -2.39 13.03
C MET A 470 -17.45 -1.08 12.92
N PHE A 471 -18.77 -1.13 13.06
CA PHE A 471 -19.61 0.07 13.06
C PHE A 471 -19.38 0.95 14.31
N SER A 472 -19.21 0.34 15.49
CA SER A 472 -18.91 1.10 16.72
C SER A 472 -17.61 1.91 16.63
N GLU A 473 -16.58 1.40 15.94
CA GLU A 473 -15.30 2.10 15.80
C GLU A 473 -15.36 3.33 14.90
N VAL A 474 -16.25 3.33 13.90
CA VAL A 474 -16.56 4.54 13.10
C VAL A 474 -17.66 5.41 13.71
N GLY A 475 -18.15 5.08 14.91
CA GLY A 475 -19.15 5.87 15.63
C GLY A 475 -20.58 5.69 15.13
N LEU A 476 -20.85 4.60 14.41
CA LEU A 476 -22.19 4.24 13.93
C LEU A 476 -22.78 3.17 14.87
N ASP A 477 -23.81 3.53 15.62
CA ASP A 477 -24.55 2.61 16.48
C ASP A 477 -25.63 1.89 15.65
N ILE A 478 -25.57 0.55 15.57
CA ILE A 478 -26.53 -0.25 14.80
C ILE A 478 -27.97 -0.14 15.32
N THR A 479 -28.15 0.27 16.59
CA THR A 479 -29.45 0.43 17.25
C THR A 479 -30.07 1.82 17.01
N SER A 480 -29.30 2.77 16.46
CA SER A 480 -29.78 4.12 16.18
C SER A 480 -30.84 4.14 15.07
N ALA A 481 -31.87 4.96 15.27
CA ALA A 481 -32.86 5.26 14.25
C ALA A 481 -32.24 5.87 12.98
N ASP A 482 -31.10 6.56 13.09
CA ASP A 482 -30.36 7.13 11.95
C ASP A 482 -29.53 6.09 11.18
N PHE A 483 -29.31 4.89 11.75
CA PHE A 483 -28.47 3.87 11.12
C PHE A 483 -29.22 3.14 10.01
N THR A 484 -30.39 2.60 10.34
CA THR A 484 -31.14 1.65 9.49
C THR A 484 -31.81 2.20 8.22
N PRO A 485 -32.13 3.52 8.04
CA PRO A 485 -32.78 4.03 6.83
C PRO A 485 -31.97 3.89 5.53
N VAL A 486 -30.65 3.82 5.64
CA VAL A 486 -29.72 3.67 4.52
C VAL A 486 -29.04 2.31 4.63
N VAL A 487 -28.83 1.60 3.52
CA VAL A 487 -28.14 0.29 3.55
C VAL A 487 -26.65 0.46 3.91
N ARG A 488 -25.98 -0.64 4.25
CA ARG A 488 -24.52 -0.68 4.40
C ARG A 488 -23.92 -1.68 3.43
N LEU A 489 -22.88 -1.26 2.70
CA LEU A 489 -22.12 -2.15 1.82
C LEU A 489 -21.02 -2.83 2.61
N ILE A 490 -21.01 -4.16 2.62
CA ILE A 490 -20.02 -4.98 3.33
C ILE A 490 -19.40 -5.99 2.35
N ALA A 491 -18.09 -5.94 2.21
CA ALA A 491 -17.27 -6.90 1.48
C ALA A 491 -16.52 -7.82 2.44
N GLY A 492 -16.02 -8.93 1.89
CA GLY A 492 -15.22 -9.93 2.58
C GLY A 492 -15.02 -11.16 1.68
N ASP A 493 -14.44 -12.22 2.24
CA ASP A 493 -14.31 -13.50 1.57
C ASP A 493 -15.68 -14.22 1.40
N HIS A 494 -15.69 -15.42 0.84
CA HIS A 494 -16.90 -16.25 0.75
C HIS A 494 -17.50 -16.57 2.13
N LEU A 495 -16.69 -17.00 3.10
CA LEU A 495 -17.14 -17.47 4.40
C LEU A 495 -17.82 -16.35 5.17
N SER A 496 -17.18 -15.18 5.29
CA SER A 496 -17.72 -13.96 5.90
C SER A 496 -19.06 -13.57 5.32
N ILE A 497 -19.16 -13.50 3.99
CA ILE A 497 -20.40 -13.15 3.28
C ILE A 497 -21.49 -14.20 3.53
N ASN A 498 -21.15 -15.49 3.52
CA ASN A 498 -22.08 -16.58 3.81
C ASN A 498 -22.55 -16.57 5.28
N ARG A 499 -21.68 -16.20 6.22
CA ARG A 499 -22.00 -16.01 7.65
C ARG A 499 -22.93 -14.82 7.87
N ILE A 500 -22.72 -13.67 7.22
CA ILE A 500 -23.67 -12.54 7.21
C ILE A 500 -25.04 -13.01 6.69
N ARG A 501 -25.10 -13.70 5.53
CA ARG A 501 -26.39 -14.19 5.02
C ARG A 501 -27.02 -15.25 5.93
N SER A 502 -26.23 -15.97 6.71
CA SER A 502 -26.73 -16.91 7.73
C SER A 502 -27.33 -16.18 8.95
N LEU A 503 -26.73 -15.06 9.39
CA LEU A 503 -27.35 -14.16 10.36
C LEU A 503 -28.71 -13.65 9.86
N THR A 504 -28.76 -13.10 8.64
CA THR A 504 -30.02 -12.63 8.04
C THR A 504 -31.06 -13.75 7.93
N LYS A 505 -30.67 -14.96 7.49
CA LYS A 505 -31.56 -16.13 7.41
C LYS A 505 -32.14 -16.52 8.77
N ASN A 506 -31.35 -16.45 9.84
CA ASN A 506 -31.74 -16.90 11.18
C ASN A 506 -32.53 -15.85 11.97
N ARG A 507 -32.24 -14.56 11.77
CA ARG A 507 -32.84 -13.44 12.51
C ARG A 507 -34.07 -12.83 11.83
N ALA A 508 -34.17 -12.87 10.50
CA ALA A 508 -35.34 -12.34 9.78
C ALA A 508 -36.63 -13.11 10.14
N GLY A 509 -37.64 -12.37 10.58
CA GLY A 509 -38.90 -12.92 11.10
C GLY A 509 -38.88 -13.26 12.61
N HIS A 510 -37.75 -13.04 13.29
CA HIS A 510 -37.64 -13.16 14.74
C HIS A 510 -37.28 -11.81 15.36
N ASP A 511 -36.16 -11.21 14.95
CA ASP A 511 -35.60 -10.02 15.58
C ASP A 511 -36.10 -8.70 14.98
N GLY A 512 -35.99 -7.63 15.76
CA GLY A 512 -36.23 -6.26 15.30
C GLY A 512 -35.24 -5.84 14.21
N PHE A 513 -35.64 -4.88 13.38
CA PHE A 513 -34.98 -4.60 12.10
C PHE A 513 -33.47 -4.33 12.20
N ALA A 514 -33.03 -3.57 13.21
CA ALA A 514 -31.61 -3.31 13.49
C ALA A 514 -30.78 -4.61 13.62
N TYR A 515 -31.28 -5.59 14.37
CA TYR A 515 -30.59 -6.85 14.60
C TYR A 515 -30.80 -7.90 13.51
N SER A 516 -31.74 -7.68 12.58
CA SER A 516 -32.09 -8.62 11.49
C SER A 516 -31.05 -8.76 10.37
N PHE A 517 -30.06 -7.86 10.32
CA PHE A 517 -29.09 -7.71 9.21
C PHE A 517 -29.72 -7.46 7.81
N LEU A 518 -31.03 -7.16 7.71
CA LEU A 518 -31.69 -6.88 6.42
C LEU A 518 -31.25 -5.54 5.77
N TRP A 519 -30.55 -4.68 6.51
CA TRP A 519 -29.90 -3.46 6.02
C TRP A 519 -28.49 -3.72 5.42
N ALA A 520 -27.92 -4.91 5.62
CA ALA A 520 -26.59 -5.26 5.16
C ALA A 520 -26.64 -5.79 3.72
N VAL A 521 -25.97 -5.10 2.81
CA VAL A 521 -25.83 -5.50 1.40
C VAL A 521 -24.42 -6.01 1.17
N THR A 522 -24.30 -7.32 0.92
CA THR A 522 -23.01 -7.98 0.73
C THR A 522 -22.50 -7.88 -0.71
N THR A 523 -21.21 -7.59 -0.85
CA THR A 523 -20.47 -7.46 -2.12
C THR A 523 -19.28 -8.42 -2.13
N PRO A 524 -18.99 -9.14 -3.23
CA PRO A 524 -17.95 -10.17 -3.24
C PRO A 524 -16.53 -9.60 -3.09
N GLY A 525 -15.69 -10.28 -2.31
CA GLY A 525 -14.24 -10.20 -2.45
C GLY A 525 -13.80 -10.94 -3.71
N PHE A 526 -13.52 -10.22 -4.80
CA PHE A 526 -13.19 -10.81 -6.10
C PHE A 526 -11.78 -11.43 -6.18
N PHE A 527 -10.86 -11.11 -5.26
CA PHE A 527 -9.52 -11.73 -5.26
C PHE A 527 -9.55 -13.18 -4.81
N HIS A 528 -10.33 -13.51 -3.79
CA HIS A 528 -10.59 -14.90 -3.38
C HIS A 528 -11.23 -15.75 -4.50
N TYR A 529 -12.01 -15.12 -5.38
CA TYR A 529 -12.56 -15.76 -6.58
C TYR A 529 -11.44 -16.04 -7.60
N LYS A 530 -10.60 -15.04 -7.94
CA LYS A 530 -9.40 -15.28 -8.79
C LYS A 530 -8.54 -16.42 -8.24
N MET A 531 -8.33 -16.47 -6.92
CA MET A 531 -7.54 -17.51 -6.26
C MET A 531 -8.17 -18.90 -6.41
N ASN A 532 -9.46 -19.07 -6.04
CA ASN A 532 -10.15 -20.35 -6.16
C ASN A 532 -10.28 -20.84 -7.61
N ALA A 533 -10.46 -19.93 -8.57
CA ALA A 533 -10.44 -20.28 -9.99
C ALA A 533 -9.05 -20.70 -10.47
N THR A 534 -7.97 -20.03 -10.02
CA THR A 534 -6.57 -20.44 -10.29
C THR A 534 -6.25 -21.80 -9.69
N HIS A 535 -6.68 -22.10 -8.46
CA HIS A 535 -6.40 -23.39 -7.80
C HIS A 535 -7.12 -24.53 -8.54
N ARG A 536 -8.42 -24.38 -8.86
CA ARG A 536 -9.13 -25.36 -9.71
C ARG A 536 -8.59 -25.43 -11.14
N PHE A 537 -8.07 -24.34 -11.72
CA PHE A 537 -7.41 -24.39 -13.02
C PHE A 537 -6.16 -25.29 -12.96
N MET A 538 -5.33 -25.15 -11.93
CA MET A 538 -4.18 -26.02 -11.69
C MET A 538 -4.62 -27.48 -11.57
N GLU A 539 -5.58 -27.80 -10.70
CA GLU A 539 -6.08 -29.18 -10.52
C GLU A 539 -6.52 -29.85 -11.83
N ILE A 540 -7.17 -29.08 -12.73
CA ILE A 540 -7.77 -29.59 -13.96
C ILE A 540 -6.77 -29.64 -15.13
N HIS A 541 -5.87 -28.66 -15.25
CA HIS A 541 -4.98 -28.49 -16.41
C HIS A 541 -3.51 -28.87 -16.14
N TYR A 542 -3.13 -29.18 -14.90
CA TYR A 542 -1.75 -29.58 -14.56
C TYR A 542 -1.38 -30.98 -15.06
N GLY A 543 -2.31 -31.94 -14.97
CA GLY A 543 -2.06 -33.33 -15.37
C GLY A 543 -1.18 -34.10 -14.38
N ARG A 544 -1.21 -35.43 -14.47
CA ARG A 544 -0.60 -36.33 -13.46
C ARG A 544 0.88 -36.64 -13.64
N ASN A 545 1.45 -36.35 -14.80
CA ASN A 545 2.85 -36.67 -15.10
C ASN A 545 3.46 -35.65 -16.06
N THR A 546 4.79 -35.64 -16.13
CA THR A 546 5.61 -34.86 -17.07
C THR A 546 5.85 -35.62 -18.39
N SER A 547 4.97 -36.57 -18.75
CA SER A 547 5.17 -37.42 -19.92
C SER A 547 5.08 -36.62 -21.23
N PRO A 548 5.97 -36.86 -22.21
CA PRO A 548 5.81 -36.37 -23.59
C PRO A 548 4.49 -36.81 -24.25
N GLY A 549 3.75 -37.76 -23.67
CA GLY A 549 2.38 -38.10 -24.07
C GLY A 549 1.34 -37.00 -23.75
N ASN A 550 1.61 -36.10 -22.80
CA ASN A 550 0.76 -34.92 -22.51
C ASN A 550 1.55 -33.60 -22.57
N PRO A 551 2.08 -33.23 -23.76
CA PRO A 551 3.02 -32.12 -23.91
C PRO A 551 2.36 -30.73 -23.77
N GLY A 552 1.04 -30.69 -23.60
CA GLY A 552 0.24 -29.49 -23.36
C GLY A 552 -0.31 -29.38 -21.93
N SER A 553 0.25 -30.11 -20.96
CA SER A 553 -0.11 -29.99 -19.53
C SER A 553 0.74 -28.96 -18.79
N LEU A 554 0.25 -28.38 -17.68
CA LEU A 554 1.11 -27.49 -16.89
C LEU A 554 2.25 -28.25 -16.18
N ALA A 555 2.11 -29.53 -15.85
CA ALA A 555 3.22 -30.32 -15.32
C ALA A 555 4.37 -30.43 -16.33
N PHE A 556 4.05 -30.69 -17.61
CA PHE A 556 5.03 -30.72 -18.69
C PHE A 556 5.67 -29.34 -18.89
N HIS A 557 4.87 -28.28 -18.93
CA HIS A 557 5.37 -26.91 -19.06
C HIS A 557 6.27 -26.51 -17.87
N ASN A 558 5.89 -26.83 -16.62
CA ASN A 558 6.64 -26.51 -15.41
C ASN A 558 8.00 -27.21 -15.37
N ASN A 559 8.04 -28.49 -15.76
CA ASN A 559 9.27 -29.25 -15.88
C ASN A 559 10.17 -28.73 -17.02
N LEU A 560 9.59 -28.38 -18.17
CA LEU A 560 10.32 -27.80 -19.29
C LEU A 560 10.95 -26.44 -18.93
N LEU A 561 10.27 -25.62 -18.13
CA LEU A 561 10.78 -24.33 -17.63
C LEU A 561 11.76 -24.43 -16.44
N ASP A 562 12.16 -25.65 -16.03
CA ASP A 562 13.06 -25.89 -14.87
C ASP A 562 12.56 -25.22 -13.56
N ARG A 563 11.24 -25.16 -13.39
CA ARG A 563 10.59 -24.60 -12.19
C ARG A 563 10.52 -25.65 -11.08
N LYS A 564 10.40 -25.18 -9.82
CA LYS A 564 10.18 -26.06 -8.65
C LYS A 564 9.02 -27.05 -8.93
N PRO A 565 9.14 -28.35 -8.58
CA PRO A 565 8.03 -29.28 -8.72
C PRO A 565 6.82 -28.84 -7.89
N ILE A 566 5.64 -28.80 -8.52
CA ILE A 566 4.36 -28.50 -7.85
C ILE A 566 3.63 -29.81 -7.53
N VAL A 567 3.05 -29.90 -6.34
CA VAL A 567 2.22 -31.03 -5.87
C VAL A 567 0.81 -30.50 -5.67
N LEU A 568 -0.20 -31.14 -6.28
CA LEU A 568 -1.57 -30.62 -6.27
C LEU A 568 -2.27 -30.64 -4.89
N THR A 569 -1.71 -31.34 -3.90
CA THR A 569 -2.18 -31.36 -2.50
C THR A 569 -1.48 -30.31 -1.62
N SER A 570 -0.65 -29.46 -2.21
CA SER A 570 0.03 -28.33 -1.56
C SER A 570 0.53 -27.41 -2.68
N LEU A 571 -0.39 -26.61 -3.23
CA LEU A 571 -0.09 -25.67 -4.30
C LEU A 571 0.85 -24.56 -3.78
N PRO A 572 1.76 -24.03 -4.61
CA PRO A 572 2.47 -22.80 -4.27
C PRO A 572 1.51 -21.61 -4.34
N GLY A 573 1.98 -20.45 -3.86
CA GLY A 573 1.22 -19.20 -3.83
C GLY A 573 0.49 -18.83 -5.14
N PHE A 574 -0.54 -18.00 -4.98
CA PHE A 574 -1.41 -17.56 -6.08
C PHE A 574 -0.63 -17.02 -7.29
N ARG A 575 0.46 -16.26 -7.06
CA ARG A 575 1.30 -15.69 -8.11
C ARG A 575 1.97 -16.81 -8.92
N GLU A 576 2.66 -17.74 -8.27
CA GLU A 576 3.37 -18.87 -8.87
C GLU A 576 2.44 -19.73 -9.74
N CYS A 577 1.25 -20.06 -9.22
CA CYS A 577 0.23 -20.80 -9.97
C CYS A 577 -0.26 -20.01 -11.19
N ARG A 578 -0.68 -18.75 -11.01
CA ARG A 578 -1.18 -17.90 -12.11
C ARG A 578 -0.10 -17.66 -13.17
N ASP A 579 1.14 -17.44 -12.78
CA ASP A 579 2.23 -17.10 -13.71
C ASP A 579 2.66 -18.30 -14.55
N LEU A 580 2.53 -19.52 -14.03
CA LEU A 580 2.66 -20.74 -14.83
C LEU A 580 1.51 -20.88 -15.85
N ILE A 581 0.27 -20.53 -15.47
CA ILE A 581 -0.90 -20.53 -16.38
C ILE A 581 -0.72 -19.47 -17.47
N PHE A 582 -0.35 -18.23 -17.11
CA PHE A 582 -0.26 -17.10 -18.02
C PHE A 582 0.93 -17.21 -18.99
N VAL A 583 2.14 -17.57 -18.54
CA VAL A 583 3.26 -17.81 -19.47
C VAL A 583 2.95 -18.94 -20.46
N SER A 584 2.19 -19.95 -20.01
CA SER A 584 1.67 -21.01 -20.87
C SER A 584 0.62 -20.50 -21.86
N LEU A 585 -0.27 -19.60 -21.45
CA LEU A 585 -1.25 -18.95 -22.33
C LEU A 585 -0.53 -18.15 -23.43
N TYR A 586 0.47 -17.34 -23.07
CA TYR A 586 1.18 -16.47 -24.00
C TYR A 586 1.87 -17.28 -25.10
N ALA A 587 2.58 -18.35 -24.73
CA ALA A 587 3.21 -19.26 -25.68
C ALA A 587 2.19 -19.96 -26.60
N ARG A 588 1.00 -20.32 -26.09
CA ARG A 588 -0.07 -20.92 -26.91
C ARG A 588 -0.64 -19.92 -27.91
N VAL A 589 -0.90 -18.68 -27.50
CA VAL A 589 -1.40 -17.62 -28.38
C VAL A 589 -0.42 -17.32 -29.51
N LEU A 590 0.86 -17.17 -29.20
CA LEU A 590 1.89 -16.90 -30.21
C LEU A 590 2.09 -18.09 -31.16
N HIS A 591 2.10 -19.32 -30.68
CA HIS A 591 2.14 -20.49 -31.55
C HIS A 591 0.87 -20.62 -32.42
N CYS A 592 -0.31 -20.31 -31.88
CA CYS A 592 -1.54 -20.26 -32.67
C CYS A 592 -1.52 -19.14 -33.73
N LEU A 593 -0.82 -18.02 -33.48
CA LEU A 593 -0.61 -16.96 -34.45
C LEU A 593 0.23 -17.44 -35.65
N GLU A 594 1.29 -18.23 -35.43
CA GLU A 594 2.04 -18.91 -36.50
C GLU A 594 1.10 -19.76 -37.38
N LEU A 595 0.21 -20.53 -36.74
CA LEU A 595 -0.70 -21.47 -37.42
C LEU A 595 -1.85 -20.79 -38.19
N VAL A 596 -2.35 -19.62 -37.78
CA VAL A 596 -3.42 -18.91 -38.52
C VAL A 596 -2.87 -18.01 -39.62
N SER A 597 -1.71 -17.39 -39.41
CA SER A 597 -1.05 -16.52 -40.40
C SER A 597 -0.27 -17.31 -41.46
N GLY A 598 0.21 -18.51 -41.11
CA GLY A 598 1.09 -19.31 -41.96
C GLY A 598 2.53 -18.79 -42.04
N CYS A 599 2.94 -17.88 -41.14
CA CYS A 599 4.31 -17.37 -41.12
C CYS A 599 5.29 -18.36 -40.48
N ASN A 600 6.55 -18.35 -40.94
CA ASN A 600 7.64 -19.13 -40.32
C ASN A 600 8.36 -18.36 -39.19
N ASN A 601 8.08 -17.05 -39.06
CA ASN A 601 8.70 -16.13 -38.11
C ASN A 601 7.68 -15.03 -37.77
N LEU A 602 7.49 -14.77 -36.47
CA LEU A 602 6.56 -13.75 -36.00
C LEU A 602 7.10 -12.32 -36.19
N ASP A 603 8.42 -12.11 -36.18
CA ASP A 603 8.99 -10.77 -36.40
C ASP A 603 8.71 -10.28 -37.84
N ASP A 604 8.96 -11.11 -38.86
CA ASP A 604 8.69 -10.77 -40.28
C ASP A 604 7.19 -10.50 -40.55
N TYR A 605 6.31 -11.23 -39.86
CA TYR A 605 4.86 -11.00 -39.89
C TYR A 605 4.49 -9.70 -39.17
N ALA A 606 5.07 -9.44 -37.99
CA ALA A 606 4.83 -8.23 -37.22
C ALA A 606 5.26 -6.95 -37.96
N GLU A 607 6.33 -7.01 -38.75
CA GLU A 607 6.72 -5.89 -39.63
C GLU A 607 5.71 -5.62 -40.75
N THR A 608 5.03 -6.65 -41.27
CA THR A 608 4.23 -6.56 -42.51
C THR A 608 2.71 -6.54 -42.31
N VAL A 609 2.19 -7.07 -41.20
CA VAL A 609 0.74 -7.18 -40.91
C VAL A 609 0.10 -5.81 -40.64
N THR A 610 -1.15 -5.60 -41.09
CA THR A 610 -1.97 -4.43 -40.68
C THR A 610 -2.76 -4.72 -39.41
N ILE A 611 -3.28 -3.70 -38.71
CA ILE A 611 -4.08 -3.94 -37.49
C ILE A 611 -5.37 -4.73 -37.80
N GLU A 612 -5.97 -4.52 -38.96
CA GLU A 612 -7.17 -5.23 -39.42
C GLU A 612 -6.87 -6.71 -39.70
N GLN A 613 -5.75 -7.02 -40.35
CA GLN A 613 -5.33 -8.40 -40.59
C GLN A 613 -4.95 -9.11 -39.28
N LEU A 614 -4.29 -8.41 -38.36
CA LEU A 614 -3.97 -8.94 -37.03
C LEU A 614 -5.25 -9.23 -36.23
N GLN A 615 -6.27 -8.38 -36.31
CA GLN A 615 -7.58 -8.60 -35.67
C GLN A 615 -8.35 -9.79 -36.29
N ASP A 616 -8.31 -9.96 -37.61
CA ASP A 616 -8.84 -11.14 -38.30
C ASP A 616 -8.10 -12.44 -37.88
N ASP A 617 -6.79 -12.38 -37.70
CA ASP A 617 -6.00 -13.51 -37.18
C ASP A 617 -6.31 -13.80 -35.69
N CYS A 618 -6.48 -12.78 -34.84
CA CYS A 618 -7.01 -12.96 -33.47
C CYS A 618 -8.40 -13.63 -33.46
N ALA A 619 -9.28 -13.25 -34.39
CA ALA A 619 -10.60 -13.88 -34.54
C ALA A 619 -10.51 -15.35 -34.94
N LYS A 620 -9.60 -15.71 -35.87
CA LYS A 620 -9.30 -17.11 -36.23
C LYS A 620 -8.75 -17.90 -35.04
N ILE A 621 -7.87 -17.31 -34.22
CA ILE A 621 -7.32 -17.98 -33.02
C ILE A 621 -8.46 -18.35 -32.06
N VAL A 622 -9.33 -17.40 -31.70
CA VAL A 622 -10.46 -17.70 -30.79
C VAL A 622 -11.42 -18.72 -31.40
N GLN A 623 -11.78 -18.58 -32.68
CA GLN A 623 -12.73 -19.47 -33.36
C GLN A 623 -12.20 -20.91 -33.52
N ARG A 624 -10.91 -21.09 -33.81
CA ARG A 624 -10.31 -22.41 -34.03
C ARG A 624 -9.81 -23.07 -32.75
N TYR A 625 -9.32 -22.27 -31.80
CA TYR A 625 -8.53 -22.76 -30.68
C TYR A 625 -9.13 -22.51 -29.29
N ALA A 626 -10.30 -21.86 -29.18
CA ALA A 626 -11.02 -21.69 -27.90
C ALA A 626 -12.51 -22.09 -27.93
N ASP A 627 -13.03 -22.63 -29.04
CA ASP A 627 -14.45 -23.06 -29.17
C ASP A 627 -14.64 -24.53 -28.73
N SER A 628 -15.46 -24.76 -27.69
CA SER A 628 -15.84 -26.10 -27.20
C SER A 628 -16.41 -27.02 -28.29
N LYS A 629 -16.95 -26.49 -29.39
CA LYS A 629 -17.42 -27.33 -30.51
C LYS A 629 -16.30 -28.21 -31.08
N GLN A 630 -15.04 -27.76 -31.06
CA GLN A 630 -13.90 -28.58 -31.49
C GLN A 630 -13.66 -29.77 -30.55
N VAL A 631 -13.89 -29.56 -29.24
CA VAL A 631 -13.81 -30.60 -28.20
C VAL A 631 -14.93 -31.62 -28.38
N ASP A 632 -16.17 -31.18 -28.61
CA ASP A 632 -17.30 -32.06 -28.87
C ASP A 632 -17.13 -32.87 -30.16
N LEU A 633 -16.55 -32.29 -31.21
CA LEU A 633 -16.17 -32.99 -32.43
C LEU A 633 -15.12 -34.07 -32.16
N CYS A 634 -14.04 -33.76 -31.42
CA CYS A 634 -13.01 -34.73 -31.03
C CYS A 634 -13.58 -35.88 -30.19
N ARG A 635 -14.40 -35.57 -29.19
CA ARG A 635 -15.06 -36.56 -28.30
C ARG A 635 -16.08 -37.42 -29.04
N THR A 636 -16.77 -36.86 -30.03
CA THR A 636 -17.73 -37.61 -30.85
C THR A 636 -17.02 -38.47 -31.89
N ALA A 637 -15.92 -38.00 -32.47
CA ALA A 637 -15.05 -38.80 -33.33
C ALA A 637 -14.46 -40.01 -32.58
N ARG A 638 -13.96 -39.81 -31.35
CA ARG A 638 -13.49 -40.89 -30.45
C ARG A 638 -14.60 -41.93 -30.19
N ARG A 639 -15.74 -41.51 -29.60
CA ARG A 639 -16.89 -42.41 -29.33
C ARG A 639 -17.38 -43.18 -30.57
N ASN A 640 -17.38 -42.55 -31.76
CA ASN A 640 -17.80 -43.19 -33.00
C ASN A 640 -16.76 -44.16 -33.58
N ALA A 641 -15.49 -44.04 -33.21
CA ALA A 641 -14.46 -45.02 -33.51
C ALA A 641 -14.54 -46.20 -32.52
N ASP A 642 -14.69 -45.92 -31.23
CA ASP A 642 -14.83 -46.93 -30.17
C ASP A 642 -16.06 -47.84 -30.41
N ALA A 643 -17.15 -47.28 -30.94
CA ALA A 643 -18.40 -47.98 -31.22
C ALA A 643 -18.45 -48.73 -32.57
N ARG A 644 -17.34 -48.82 -33.32
CA ARG A 644 -17.29 -49.50 -34.63
C ARG A 644 -16.10 -50.45 -34.74
N GLU A 645 -16.37 -51.75 -34.81
CA GLU A 645 -15.34 -52.80 -34.95
C GLU A 645 -14.44 -52.61 -36.18
N ALA A 646 -13.21 -52.14 -35.93
CA ALA A 646 -11.92 -52.41 -36.59
C ALA A 646 -11.74 -52.26 -38.12
N ASN A 647 -12.79 -52.30 -38.95
CA ASN A 647 -12.69 -52.57 -40.40
C ASN A 647 -12.85 -51.34 -41.31
N LEU A 648 -12.90 -50.13 -40.74
CA LEU A 648 -12.83 -48.87 -41.49
C LEU A 648 -11.87 -47.91 -40.79
N LYS A 649 -11.12 -47.11 -41.57
CA LYS A 649 -10.28 -46.02 -41.06
C LYS A 649 -11.15 -44.83 -40.62
N THR A 650 -11.86 -44.99 -39.52
CA THR A 650 -12.57 -43.90 -38.85
C THR A 650 -11.56 -42.88 -38.34
N ILE A 651 -11.87 -41.58 -38.44
CA ILE A 651 -11.07 -40.53 -37.82
C ILE A 651 -11.24 -40.65 -36.30
N GLY A 652 -10.21 -41.11 -35.58
CA GLY A 652 -10.20 -41.08 -34.12
C GLY A 652 -10.11 -39.64 -33.59
N GLY A 653 -10.64 -39.40 -32.40
CA GLY A 653 -10.45 -38.12 -31.70
C GLY A 653 -9.00 -37.86 -31.28
N ASP A 654 -8.74 -36.69 -30.71
CA ASP A 654 -7.41 -36.24 -30.32
C ASP A 654 -7.44 -35.63 -28.91
N MET A 655 -6.93 -36.38 -27.93
CA MET A 655 -6.95 -35.98 -26.52
C MET A 655 -5.97 -34.84 -26.20
N VAL A 656 -4.87 -34.71 -26.94
CA VAL A 656 -3.90 -33.62 -26.74
C VAL A 656 -4.48 -32.31 -27.28
N PHE A 657 -5.07 -32.34 -28.48
CA PHE A 657 -5.72 -31.17 -29.07
C PHE A 657 -6.95 -30.74 -28.25
N GLU A 658 -7.86 -31.65 -27.90
CA GLU A 658 -9.09 -31.25 -27.17
C GLU A 658 -8.81 -30.67 -25.77
N ASN A 659 -7.79 -31.19 -25.07
CA ASN A 659 -7.31 -30.61 -23.81
C ASN A 659 -6.71 -29.20 -24.03
N ALA A 660 -5.95 -29.01 -25.13
CA ALA A 660 -5.34 -27.73 -25.46
C ALA A 660 -6.35 -26.64 -25.89
N ILE A 661 -7.50 -27.02 -26.47
CA ILE A 661 -8.64 -26.11 -26.72
C ILE A 661 -9.25 -25.63 -25.41
N LEU A 662 -9.54 -26.55 -24.47
CA LEU A 662 -10.10 -26.21 -23.17
C LEU A 662 -9.14 -25.32 -22.37
N PHE A 663 -7.84 -25.63 -22.37
CA PHE A 663 -6.82 -24.78 -21.77
C PHE A 663 -6.89 -23.34 -22.29
N MET A 664 -6.87 -23.17 -23.62
CA MET A 664 -6.85 -21.85 -24.25
C MET A 664 -8.09 -21.05 -23.86
N ARG A 665 -9.28 -21.66 -23.93
CA ARG A 665 -10.55 -21.02 -23.53
C ARG A 665 -10.55 -20.60 -22.07
N ASP A 666 -10.22 -21.51 -21.17
CA ASP A 666 -10.31 -21.29 -19.73
C ASP A 666 -9.25 -20.27 -19.27
N ALA A 667 -8.04 -20.31 -19.84
CA ALA A 667 -6.97 -19.38 -19.50
C ALA A 667 -7.20 -17.97 -20.08
N LEU A 668 -7.81 -17.86 -21.27
CA LEU A 668 -8.27 -16.57 -21.81
C LEU A 668 -9.38 -15.96 -20.94
N LEU A 669 -10.32 -16.76 -20.42
CA LEU A 669 -11.33 -16.28 -19.46
C LEU A 669 -10.67 -15.73 -18.18
N MET A 670 -9.69 -16.45 -17.63
CA MET A 670 -8.93 -16.01 -16.45
C MET A 670 -8.12 -14.73 -16.70
N ARG A 671 -7.46 -14.63 -17.86
CA ARG A 671 -6.70 -13.41 -18.22
C ARG A 671 -7.63 -12.21 -18.47
N LEU A 672 -8.76 -12.42 -19.15
CA LEU A 672 -9.76 -11.40 -19.41
C LEU A 672 -10.39 -10.87 -18.09
N LEU A 673 -10.58 -11.72 -17.08
CA LEU A 673 -11.01 -11.30 -15.74
C LEU A 673 -10.02 -10.30 -15.12
N THR A 674 -8.72 -10.60 -15.17
CA THR A 674 -7.66 -9.69 -14.71
C THR A 674 -7.64 -8.38 -15.50
N ASP A 675 -7.66 -8.43 -16.84
CA ASP A 675 -7.66 -7.23 -17.70
C ASP A 675 -8.88 -6.31 -17.41
N VAL A 676 -10.05 -6.92 -17.19
CA VAL A 676 -11.32 -6.23 -16.91
C VAL A 676 -11.33 -5.57 -15.53
N ILE A 677 -10.81 -6.24 -14.51
CA ILE A 677 -10.68 -5.65 -13.18
C ILE A 677 -9.65 -4.53 -13.20
N LYS A 678 -8.45 -4.76 -13.77
CA LYS A 678 -7.37 -3.74 -13.84
C LYS A 678 -7.85 -2.44 -14.52
N CYS A 679 -8.68 -2.53 -15.56
CA CYS A 679 -9.26 -1.35 -16.23
C CYS A 679 -10.53 -0.76 -15.58
N GLY A 680 -11.11 -1.42 -14.57
CA GLY A 680 -12.28 -0.95 -13.83
C GLY A 680 -13.57 -0.93 -14.66
N ASP A 681 -13.84 -1.95 -15.48
CA ASP A 681 -15.10 -2.05 -16.24
C ASP A 681 -16.10 -3.03 -15.62
N SER A 682 -16.99 -2.48 -14.80
CA SER A 682 -18.01 -3.25 -14.06
C SER A 682 -19.07 -3.90 -14.95
N GLY A 683 -19.27 -3.37 -16.16
CA GLY A 683 -20.21 -3.95 -17.13
C GLY A 683 -19.63 -5.19 -17.79
N ARG A 684 -18.35 -5.14 -18.17
CA ARG A 684 -17.58 -6.32 -18.56
C ARG A 684 -17.43 -7.31 -17.40
N LEU A 685 -17.19 -6.86 -16.17
CA LEU A 685 -17.08 -7.75 -15.02
C LEU A 685 -18.40 -8.52 -14.79
N THR A 686 -19.54 -7.82 -14.86
CA THR A 686 -20.88 -8.41 -14.81
C THR A 686 -21.09 -9.48 -15.90
N LEU A 687 -20.60 -9.24 -17.12
CA LEU A 687 -20.64 -10.21 -18.22
C LEU A 687 -19.84 -11.49 -17.89
N LEU A 688 -18.69 -11.38 -17.22
CA LEU A 688 -17.83 -12.51 -16.86
C LEU A 688 -18.38 -13.37 -15.71
N LEU A 689 -19.22 -12.82 -14.82
CA LEU A 689 -19.87 -13.59 -13.75
C LEU A 689 -20.67 -14.80 -14.30
N LYS A 690 -21.24 -14.65 -15.51
CA LYS A 690 -22.03 -15.68 -16.19
C LYS A 690 -21.23 -16.95 -16.52
N PRO A 691 -20.15 -16.91 -17.35
CA PRO A 691 -19.30 -18.09 -17.57
C PRO A 691 -18.57 -18.53 -16.31
N LEU A 692 -18.23 -17.63 -15.37
CA LEU A 692 -17.59 -18.01 -14.10
C LEU A 692 -18.51 -18.86 -13.20
N ALA A 693 -19.80 -18.55 -13.12
CA ALA A 693 -20.77 -19.37 -12.37
C ALA A 693 -20.83 -20.82 -12.90
N LEU A 694 -20.79 -20.97 -14.23
CA LEU A 694 -20.71 -22.27 -14.89
C LEU A 694 -19.35 -22.95 -14.64
N PHE A 695 -18.25 -22.21 -14.71
CA PHE A 695 -16.91 -22.71 -14.43
C PHE A 695 -16.84 -23.30 -13.01
N TYR A 696 -17.12 -22.52 -11.96
CA TYR A 696 -17.08 -23.00 -10.57
C TYR A 696 -17.97 -24.22 -10.32
N ARG A 697 -19.15 -24.28 -10.95
CA ARG A 697 -20.03 -25.46 -10.82
C ARG A 697 -19.45 -26.69 -11.51
N GLY A 698 -18.78 -26.54 -12.65
CA GLY A 698 -18.12 -27.64 -13.36
C GLY A 698 -16.82 -28.11 -12.72
N THR A 699 -16.08 -27.20 -12.08
CA THR A 699 -14.84 -27.48 -11.34
C THR A 699 -15.08 -27.92 -9.89
N GLY A 700 -16.33 -28.01 -9.42
CA GLY A 700 -16.62 -28.41 -8.04
C GLY A 700 -16.12 -27.41 -6.99
N ARG A 701 -16.30 -26.11 -7.20
CA ARG A 701 -16.26 -25.09 -6.15
C ARG A 701 -17.70 -24.62 -5.93
N SER A 702 -18.53 -25.52 -5.37
CA SER A 702 -19.99 -25.34 -5.27
C SER A 702 -20.38 -24.06 -4.50
N ASN A 703 -19.60 -23.71 -3.48
CA ASN A 703 -19.73 -22.46 -2.73
C ASN A 703 -19.63 -21.22 -3.63
N TYR A 704 -18.54 -21.05 -4.38
CA TYR A 704 -18.36 -19.91 -5.30
C TYR A 704 -19.38 -19.90 -6.45
N ALA A 705 -19.86 -21.07 -6.89
CA ALA A 705 -20.97 -21.14 -7.84
C ALA A 705 -22.28 -20.59 -7.24
N GLN A 706 -22.60 -20.96 -6.00
CA GLN A 706 -23.78 -20.49 -5.26
C GLN A 706 -23.71 -18.99 -4.96
N GLU A 707 -22.53 -18.46 -4.63
CA GLU A 707 -22.31 -17.02 -4.46
C GLU A 707 -22.60 -16.23 -5.73
N LEU A 708 -22.20 -16.75 -6.90
CA LEU A 708 -22.54 -16.10 -8.16
C LEU A 708 -24.03 -16.20 -8.52
N LEU A 709 -24.78 -17.17 -7.98
CA LEU A 709 -26.25 -17.14 -8.06
C LEU A 709 -26.82 -15.99 -7.23
N TYR A 710 -26.35 -15.78 -5.99
CA TYR A 710 -26.73 -14.61 -5.18
C TYR A 710 -26.38 -13.31 -5.90
N LEU A 711 -25.17 -13.18 -6.45
CA LEU A 711 -24.71 -11.96 -7.11
C LEU A 711 -25.44 -11.66 -8.43
N LEU A 712 -25.63 -12.66 -9.30
CA LEU A 712 -26.39 -12.50 -10.54
C LEU A 712 -27.85 -12.17 -10.26
N HIS A 713 -28.49 -12.84 -9.29
CA HIS A 713 -29.84 -12.51 -8.86
C HIS A 713 -29.93 -11.09 -8.29
N ASN A 714 -28.95 -10.68 -7.49
CA ASN A 714 -28.89 -9.33 -6.93
C ASN A 714 -28.82 -8.26 -8.03
N LEU A 715 -27.91 -8.43 -9.00
CA LEU A 715 -27.73 -7.51 -10.13
C LEU A 715 -28.95 -7.42 -11.05
N THR A 716 -29.68 -8.53 -11.29
CA THR A 716 -30.82 -8.52 -12.22
C THR A 716 -32.17 -8.21 -11.56
N ASN A 717 -32.40 -8.64 -10.31
CA ASN A 717 -33.75 -8.71 -9.72
C ASN A 717 -33.91 -8.05 -8.34
N VAL A 718 -32.85 -7.92 -7.53
CA VAL A 718 -32.97 -7.50 -6.10
C VAL A 718 -32.52 -6.06 -5.85
N TRP A 719 -31.41 -5.62 -6.46
CA TRP A 719 -30.90 -4.27 -6.23
C TRP A 719 -31.67 -3.25 -7.09
N PRO A 720 -32.31 -2.22 -6.50
CA PRO A 720 -32.83 -1.07 -7.23
C PRO A 720 -31.74 -0.46 -8.12
N GLU A 721 -32.11 0.09 -9.28
CA GLU A 721 -31.14 0.53 -10.29
C GLU A 721 -30.11 1.54 -9.74
N GLN A 722 -30.56 2.48 -8.91
CA GLN A 722 -29.72 3.48 -8.26
C GLN A 722 -28.70 2.84 -7.29
N LEU A 723 -29.15 1.95 -6.40
CA LEU A 723 -28.27 1.22 -5.48
C LEU A 723 -27.30 0.30 -6.23
N ARG A 724 -27.78 -0.40 -7.27
CA ARG A 724 -26.93 -1.21 -8.17
C ARG A 724 -25.87 -0.36 -8.85
N ASN A 725 -26.20 0.87 -9.25
CA ASN A 725 -25.24 1.79 -9.84
C ASN A 725 -24.14 2.16 -8.84
N ILE A 726 -24.48 2.43 -7.58
CA ILE A 726 -23.52 2.72 -6.51
C ILE A 726 -22.63 1.49 -6.23
N ILE A 727 -23.22 0.30 -6.07
CA ILE A 727 -22.46 -0.94 -5.81
C ILE A 727 -21.49 -1.24 -6.95
N THR A 728 -21.95 -1.19 -8.20
CA THR A 728 -21.08 -1.45 -9.37
C THR A 728 -20.07 -0.34 -9.64
N ASN A 729 -20.17 0.82 -8.99
CA ASN A 729 -19.13 1.85 -8.99
C ASN A 729 -18.10 1.70 -7.84
N ASN A 730 -18.33 0.77 -6.88
CA ASN A 730 -17.56 0.69 -5.62
C ASN A 730 -17.13 -0.73 -5.19
N TRP A 731 -17.53 -1.78 -5.91
CA TRP A 731 -17.06 -3.17 -5.69
C TRP A 731 -15.62 -3.44 -6.16
N LEU A 732 -14.95 -2.41 -6.65
CA LEU A 732 -13.52 -2.32 -6.94
C LEU A 732 -13.04 -0.96 -6.42
N VAL A 733 -11.79 -0.87 -5.97
CA VAL A 733 -11.21 0.35 -5.39
C VAL A 733 -9.93 0.75 -6.14
N ASN A 734 -9.57 2.04 -6.05
CA ASN A 734 -8.36 2.57 -6.66
C ASN A 734 -7.60 3.47 -5.66
N PRO A 735 -6.77 2.89 -4.78
CA PRO A 735 -5.99 3.66 -3.80
C PRO A 735 -4.98 4.62 -4.45
N THR A 736 -4.58 4.36 -5.70
CA THR A 736 -3.57 5.18 -6.42
C THR A 736 -4.18 6.42 -7.10
N GLY A 737 -5.46 6.35 -7.51
CA GLY A 737 -6.10 7.32 -8.40
C GLY A 737 -5.62 7.29 -9.86
N LYS A 738 -4.79 6.32 -10.26
CA LYS A 738 -4.24 6.19 -11.63
C LYS A 738 -5.17 5.37 -12.54
N ALA A 739 -5.08 5.60 -13.84
CA ALA A 739 -5.73 4.73 -14.83
C ALA A 739 -5.14 3.31 -14.79
N ASN A 740 -5.95 2.31 -15.18
CA ASN A 740 -5.56 0.89 -15.21
C ASN A 740 -4.94 0.36 -13.90
N SER A 741 -5.36 0.91 -12.75
CA SER A 741 -4.80 0.65 -11.41
C SER A 741 -5.89 0.34 -10.37
N TRP A 742 -6.99 -0.29 -10.81
CA TRP A 742 -8.08 -0.75 -9.96
C TRP A 742 -7.77 -2.13 -9.36
N VAL A 743 -8.21 -2.37 -8.13
CA VAL A 743 -8.08 -3.66 -7.41
C VAL A 743 -9.38 -4.10 -6.78
N GLU A 744 -9.43 -5.38 -6.42
CA GLU A 744 -10.50 -5.94 -5.60
C GLU A 744 -10.47 -5.42 -4.16
N VAL A 745 -11.64 -5.29 -3.53
CA VAL A 745 -11.78 -4.76 -2.16
C VAL A 745 -11.11 -5.67 -1.13
N ASP A 746 -11.18 -6.98 -1.32
CA ASP A 746 -10.52 -7.98 -0.48
C ASP A 746 -9.01 -8.04 -0.70
N LEU A 747 -8.51 -7.80 -1.92
CA LEU A 747 -7.06 -7.65 -2.16
C LEU A 747 -6.48 -6.44 -1.41
N MET A 748 -7.22 -5.32 -1.37
CA MET A 748 -6.86 -4.16 -0.55
C MET A 748 -6.81 -4.52 0.94
N GLN A 749 -7.76 -5.31 1.44
CA GLN A 749 -7.77 -5.77 2.83
C GLN A 749 -6.60 -6.72 3.13
N GLU A 750 -6.33 -7.70 2.26
CA GLU A 750 -5.23 -8.65 2.45
C GLU A 750 -3.85 -7.98 2.38
N HIS A 751 -3.68 -6.92 1.58
CA HIS A 751 -2.47 -6.10 1.67
C HIS A 751 -2.32 -5.43 3.04
N LEU A 752 -3.41 -4.97 3.66
CA LEU A 752 -3.36 -4.43 5.03
C LEU A 752 -3.10 -5.54 6.07
N ASN A 753 -3.67 -6.73 5.91
CA ASN A 753 -3.38 -7.92 6.72
C ASN A 753 -1.87 -8.25 6.68
N PHE A 754 -1.27 -8.29 5.49
CA PHE A 754 0.17 -8.51 5.31
C PHE A 754 1.03 -7.48 6.05
N TRP A 755 0.72 -6.18 5.93
CA TRP A 755 1.45 -5.14 6.67
C TRP A 755 1.33 -5.35 8.20
N ILE A 756 0.19 -5.82 8.71
CA ILE A 756 0.00 -6.16 10.13
C ILE A 756 0.82 -7.40 10.52
N LYS A 757 0.70 -8.51 9.78
CA LYS A 757 1.40 -9.79 10.06
C LYS A 757 2.92 -9.65 9.98
N THR A 758 3.44 -8.93 8.98
CA THR A 758 4.85 -8.97 8.59
C THR A 758 5.67 -7.79 9.14
N VAL A 759 5.13 -6.57 9.14
CA VAL A 759 5.89 -5.35 9.46
C VAL A 759 5.52 -4.74 10.81
N TYR A 760 4.21 -4.64 11.12
CA TYR A 760 3.73 -3.95 12.32
C TYR A 760 3.49 -4.86 13.53
N LYS A 761 3.63 -6.18 13.34
CA LYS A 761 3.58 -7.21 14.40
C LYS A 761 4.54 -6.87 15.53
N ALA A 762 4.00 -6.67 16.74
CA ALA A 762 4.83 -6.44 17.90
C ALA A 762 5.71 -7.65 18.22
N HIS A 763 6.95 -7.36 18.62
CA HIS A 763 7.95 -8.36 18.95
C HIS A 763 8.08 -8.53 20.47
N GLY A 764 8.16 -9.77 20.95
CA GLY A 764 8.37 -10.10 22.36
C GLY A 764 7.16 -9.73 23.22
N SER A 765 7.40 -9.24 24.45
CA SER A 765 6.36 -9.02 25.47
C SER A 765 5.37 -7.87 25.19
N ASN A 766 5.35 -7.32 23.98
CA ASN A 766 4.31 -6.41 23.48
C ASN A 766 3.42 -7.06 22.40
N GLN A 767 3.63 -8.33 22.05
CA GLN A 767 2.78 -9.06 21.10
C GLN A 767 1.42 -9.35 21.75
N SER A 768 0.44 -8.47 21.53
CA SER A 768 -0.92 -8.56 22.04
C SER A 768 -1.94 -7.94 21.07
N TRP A 769 -3.23 -8.21 21.27
CA TRP A 769 -4.27 -7.68 20.39
C TRP A 769 -4.46 -6.17 20.58
N GLU A 770 -4.27 -5.64 21.79
CA GLU A 770 -4.31 -4.21 22.10
C GLU A 770 -3.21 -3.43 21.37
N TRP A 771 -2.05 -4.05 21.11
CA TRP A 771 -1.03 -3.48 20.23
C TRP A 771 -1.52 -3.40 18.78
N LEU A 772 -2.14 -4.47 18.28
CA LEU A 772 -2.61 -4.55 16.90
C LEU A 772 -3.77 -3.56 16.66
N ALA A 773 -4.76 -3.56 17.56
CA ALA A 773 -5.85 -2.58 17.61
C ALA A 773 -5.35 -1.12 17.69
N MET A 774 -4.17 -0.89 18.30
CA MET A 774 -3.51 0.41 18.31
C MET A 774 -2.82 0.72 16.98
N ILE A 775 -2.05 -0.20 16.38
CA ILE A 775 -1.23 0.12 15.21
C ILE A 775 -1.99 0.09 13.88
N SER A 776 -2.99 -0.79 13.71
CA SER A 776 -3.68 -0.99 12.43
C SER A 776 -4.28 0.29 11.81
N PRO A 777 -4.93 1.19 12.59
CA PRO A 777 -5.39 2.48 12.07
C PRO A 777 -4.30 3.40 11.51
N CYS A 778 -3.02 3.18 11.85
CA CYS A 778 -1.91 4.01 11.38
C CYS A 778 -1.32 3.54 10.03
N ILE A 779 -1.69 2.35 9.54
CA ILE A 779 -0.88 1.63 8.53
C ILE A 779 -0.75 2.38 7.21
N ASP A 780 -1.85 2.92 6.65
CA ASP A 780 -1.78 3.71 5.42
C ASP A 780 -0.84 4.92 5.57
N VAL A 781 -0.97 5.66 6.69
CA VAL A 781 -0.19 6.86 6.97
C VAL A 781 1.29 6.54 7.19
N LEU A 782 1.61 5.46 7.91
CA LEU A 782 3.00 5.02 8.14
C LEU A 782 3.66 4.53 6.85
N ARG A 783 2.92 3.78 6.02
CA ARG A 783 3.35 3.30 4.70
C ARG A 783 3.62 4.47 3.74
N ARG A 784 2.69 5.40 3.61
CA ARG A 784 2.83 6.61 2.77
C ARG A 784 3.99 7.49 3.24
N LEU A 785 4.24 7.57 4.56
CA LEU A 785 5.44 8.21 5.11
C LEU A 785 6.72 7.51 4.65
N ALA A 786 6.75 6.17 4.61
CA ALA A 786 7.90 5.43 4.08
C ALA A 786 8.12 5.69 2.58
N SER A 787 7.07 5.62 1.76
CA SER A 787 7.11 5.97 0.33
C SER A 787 7.68 7.38 0.09
N GLN A 788 7.12 8.37 0.78
CA GLN A 788 7.52 9.79 0.70
C GLN A 788 8.97 10.01 1.14
N MET A 789 9.41 9.36 2.21
CA MET A 789 10.77 9.49 2.74
C MET A 789 11.82 8.85 1.82
N ASN A 790 11.53 7.67 1.28
CA ASN A 790 12.40 6.98 0.32
C ASN A 790 12.64 7.85 -0.93
N PHE A 791 11.56 8.41 -1.49
CA PHE A 791 11.62 9.36 -2.60
C PHE A 791 12.41 10.63 -2.23
N THR A 792 12.09 11.27 -1.11
CA THR A 792 12.66 12.57 -0.71
C THR A 792 14.16 12.51 -0.38
N LEU A 793 14.62 11.44 0.25
CA LEU A 793 16.03 11.26 0.61
C LEU A 793 16.87 10.62 -0.51
N GLY A 794 16.26 10.23 -1.62
CA GLY A 794 16.95 9.58 -2.73
C GLY A 794 17.44 8.17 -2.39
N ALA A 795 16.73 7.48 -1.50
CA ALA A 795 16.95 6.07 -1.18
C ALA A 795 16.38 5.20 -2.31
N LEU A 796 16.93 5.37 -3.52
CA LEU A 796 16.63 4.58 -4.72
C LEU A 796 17.28 3.20 -4.61
N GLN A 797 16.84 2.40 -3.62
CA GLN A 797 16.57 1.00 -3.91
C GLN A 797 15.53 0.98 -5.05
N GLY A 798 15.67 0.06 -5.99
CA GLY A 798 14.91 0.12 -7.25
C GLY A 798 13.40 0.01 -7.02
N THR A 799 12.71 1.16 -6.96
CA THR A 799 11.26 1.22 -6.70
C THR A 799 10.43 0.60 -7.83
N LYS A 800 11.03 0.46 -9.02
CA LYS A 800 10.59 -0.47 -10.05
C LYS A 800 11.38 -1.76 -9.88
N HIS A 801 10.72 -2.83 -9.43
CA HIS A 801 11.20 -4.19 -9.71
C HIS A 801 11.28 -4.34 -11.23
N ALA A 802 12.48 -4.56 -11.77
CA ALA A 802 12.63 -4.83 -13.19
C ALA A 802 12.07 -6.22 -13.48
N THR A 803 10.84 -6.29 -13.99
CA THR A 803 10.14 -7.54 -14.26
C THR A 803 11.00 -8.45 -15.15
N PRO A 804 11.32 -9.69 -14.74
CA PRO A 804 12.14 -10.58 -15.55
C PRO A 804 11.49 -10.85 -16.91
N SER A 805 12.28 -10.71 -17.99
CA SER A 805 11.81 -10.98 -19.36
C SER A 805 11.38 -12.44 -19.50
N LEU A 806 10.10 -12.64 -19.82
CA LEU A 806 9.50 -13.95 -20.06
C LEU A 806 9.86 -14.53 -21.44
N ASP A 807 10.52 -13.77 -22.32
CA ASP A 807 10.79 -14.14 -23.70
C ASP A 807 11.49 -15.50 -23.85
N LYS A 808 12.35 -15.87 -22.89
CA LYS A 808 13.03 -17.18 -22.88
C LYS A 808 12.03 -18.31 -22.63
N ASP A 809 11.26 -18.22 -21.53
CA ASP A 809 10.22 -19.17 -21.17
C ASP A 809 9.21 -19.34 -22.30
N ILE A 810 8.72 -18.21 -22.85
CA ILE A 810 7.75 -18.18 -23.94
C ILE A 810 8.30 -18.85 -25.20
N ARG A 811 9.50 -18.50 -25.67
CA ARG A 811 10.11 -19.14 -26.85
C ARG A 811 10.35 -20.64 -26.64
N GLN A 812 10.71 -21.06 -25.42
CA GLN A 812 10.92 -22.47 -25.09
C GLN A 812 9.60 -23.27 -25.11
N LEU A 813 8.52 -22.70 -24.57
CA LEU A 813 7.18 -23.28 -24.64
C LEU A 813 6.64 -23.31 -26.08
N VAL A 814 6.76 -22.23 -26.86
CA VAL A 814 6.39 -22.18 -28.29
C VAL A 814 7.10 -23.29 -29.06
N GLY A 815 8.42 -23.43 -28.86
CA GLY A 815 9.22 -24.49 -29.48
C GLY A 815 8.68 -25.89 -29.17
N SER A 816 8.31 -26.16 -27.91
CA SER A 816 7.70 -27.44 -27.51
C SER A 816 6.32 -27.67 -28.13
N LEU A 817 5.43 -26.68 -28.07
CA LEU A 817 4.07 -26.78 -28.61
C LEU A 817 4.10 -27.09 -30.11
N ARG A 818 5.02 -26.45 -30.84
CA ARG A 818 5.29 -26.69 -32.26
C ARG A 818 5.88 -28.09 -32.51
N SER A 819 6.91 -28.50 -31.75
CA SER A 819 7.54 -29.82 -31.88
C SER A 819 6.56 -30.99 -31.63
N HIS A 820 5.63 -30.83 -30.70
CA HIS A 820 4.62 -31.84 -30.38
C HIS A 820 3.30 -31.66 -31.15
N ARG A 821 3.20 -30.65 -32.03
CA ARG A 821 2.01 -30.32 -32.83
C ARG A 821 0.73 -30.19 -32.00
N VAL A 822 0.79 -29.43 -30.90
CA VAL A 822 -0.30 -29.39 -29.89
C VAL A 822 -1.57 -28.75 -30.44
N TYR A 823 -1.45 -27.74 -31.31
CA TYR A 823 -2.58 -27.03 -31.95
C TYR A 823 -2.83 -27.44 -33.41
N GLU A 824 -2.28 -28.57 -33.84
CA GLU A 824 -2.68 -29.28 -35.06
C GLU A 824 -3.44 -30.55 -34.68
N PHE A 825 -4.58 -30.82 -35.30
CA PHE A 825 -5.36 -32.05 -35.06
C PHE A 825 -4.65 -33.28 -35.65
N GLN A 826 -4.35 -34.27 -34.79
CA GLN A 826 -3.71 -35.53 -35.15
C GLN A 826 -4.65 -36.69 -34.77
N PRO A 827 -5.33 -37.34 -35.74
CA PRO A 827 -6.34 -38.38 -35.46
C PRO A 827 -5.79 -39.53 -34.62
N GLY A 828 -6.48 -39.87 -33.53
CA GLY A 828 -6.15 -41.01 -32.68
C GLY A 828 -5.10 -40.77 -31.60
N ARG A 829 -4.69 -39.51 -31.33
CA ARG A 829 -3.87 -39.21 -30.13
C ARG A 829 -4.65 -39.52 -28.86
N ILE A 830 -4.13 -40.48 -28.09
CA ILE A 830 -4.58 -40.82 -26.74
C ILE A 830 -3.45 -40.43 -25.77
N ILE A 831 -3.82 -39.87 -24.62
CA ILE A 831 -2.90 -39.62 -23.52
C ILE A 831 -3.03 -40.79 -22.55
N ASP A 832 -1.94 -41.53 -22.35
CA ASP A 832 -1.84 -42.53 -21.29
C ASP A 832 -1.23 -41.87 -20.04
N ASP A 833 -2.04 -41.75 -18.98
CA ASP A 833 -1.62 -41.27 -17.66
C ASP A 833 -1.54 -42.38 -16.60
N GLY A 834 -1.64 -43.65 -17.02
CA GLY A 834 -1.79 -44.81 -16.14
C GLY A 834 -3.23 -45.07 -15.67
N SER A 835 -4.21 -44.26 -16.11
CA SER A 835 -5.63 -44.45 -15.78
C SER A 835 -6.54 -44.25 -16.99
N SER A 836 -7.58 -45.08 -17.12
CA SER A 836 -8.50 -45.07 -18.26
C SER A 836 -9.54 -43.95 -18.25
N GLN A 837 -9.48 -43.02 -17.28
CA GLN A 837 -10.50 -41.97 -17.09
C GLN A 837 -9.97 -40.56 -16.83
N SER A 838 -8.72 -40.37 -16.37
CA SER A 838 -8.28 -39.05 -15.86
C SER A 838 -7.51 -38.18 -16.86
N ALA A 839 -7.09 -38.72 -18.01
CA ALA A 839 -6.26 -37.98 -18.97
C ALA A 839 -7.06 -37.00 -19.88
N VAL A 840 -8.38 -36.93 -19.72
CA VAL A 840 -9.28 -36.01 -20.45
C VAL A 840 -9.64 -34.83 -19.55
N VAL A 841 -9.30 -33.61 -19.96
CA VAL A 841 -9.68 -32.38 -19.27
C VAL A 841 -11.20 -32.20 -19.31
N ARG A 842 -11.84 -32.01 -18.15
CA ARG A 842 -13.28 -31.74 -18.06
C ARG A 842 -13.58 -30.38 -18.69
N ASP A 843 -14.59 -30.28 -19.57
CA ASP A 843 -15.11 -28.97 -19.95
C ASP A 843 -15.92 -28.41 -18.77
N ALA A 844 -15.31 -27.53 -17.99
CA ALA A 844 -15.92 -26.94 -16.80
C ALA A 844 -17.22 -26.20 -17.09
N ILE A 845 -17.24 -25.30 -18.09
CA ILE A 845 -18.44 -24.50 -18.42
C ILE A 845 -19.59 -25.40 -18.87
N THR A 846 -19.33 -26.37 -19.75
CA THR A 846 -20.36 -27.29 -20.27
C THR A 846 -20.87 -28.24 -19.17
N HIS A 847 -19.97 -28.78 -18.34
CA HIS A 847 -20.33 -29.64 -17.21
C HIS A 847 -21.10 -28.88 -16.13
N GLY A 848 -20.70 -27.63 -15.86
CA GLY A 848 -21.38 -26.76 -14.90
C GLY A 848 -22.82 -26.49 -15.29
N LEU A 849 -23.07 -26.17 -16.57
CA LEU A 849 -24.42 -25.97 -17.12
C LEU A 849 -25.28 -27.24 -16.97
N GLN A 850 -24.72 -28.42 -17.24
CA GLN A 850 -25.42 -29.70 -17.09
C GLN A 850 -25.84 -29.99 -15.64
N HIS A 851 -25.08 -29.50 -14.65
CA HIS A 851 -25.28 -29.79 -13.22
C HIS A 851 -25.80 -28.56 -12.42
N LEU A 852 -26.32 -27.55 -13.10
CA LEU A 852 -26.84 -26.31 -12.49
C LEU A 852 -28.32 -26.38 -12.08
N GLY A 853 -29.08 -27.36 -12.59
CA GLY A 853 -30.53 -27.45 -12.42
C GLY A 853 -31.00 -27.45 -10.96
N ASP A 854 -30.50 -28.40 -10.16
CA ASP A 854 -30.91 -28.51 -8.76
C ASP A 854 -30.36 -27.37 -7.88
N PRO A 855 -29.08 -26.95 -7.94
CA PRO A 855 -28.61 -25.78 -7.20
C PRO A 855 -29.42 -24.50 -7.47
N LEU A 856 -29.86 -24.28 -8.71
CA LEU A 856 -30.70 -23.14 -9.06
C LEU A 856 -32.13 -23.25 -8.47
N LYS A 857 -32.67 -24.47 -8.38
CA LYS A 857 -33.94 -24.74 -7.71
C LYS A 857 -33.82 -24.52 -6.20
N ASP A 858 -32.77 -25.06 -5.58
CA ASP A 858 -32.54 -24.98 -4.13
C ASP A 858 -32.22 -23.55 -3.69
N PHE A 859 -31.43 -22.81 -4.48
CA PHE A 859 -31.25 -21.36 -4.36
C PHE A 859 -32.60 -20.62 -4.32
N ASN A 860 -33.46 -20.88 -5.30
CA ASN A 860 -34.76 -20.21 -5.41
C ASN A 860 -35.70 -20.60 -4.26
N THR A 861 -35.68 -21.85 -3.80
CA THR A 861 -36.45 -22.31 -2.63
C THR A 861 -35.95 -21.65 -1.33
N ALA A 862 -34.64 -21.57 -1.12
CA ALA A 862 -34.05 -20.88 0.03
C ALA A 862 -34.34 -19.37 0.02
N PHE A 863 -34.29 -18.73 -1.15
CA PHE A 863 -34.63 -17.33 -1.33
C PHE A 863 -36.11 -17.04 -1.05
N ALA A 864 -37.03 -17.84 -1.61
CA ALA A 864 -38.46 -17.72 -1.33
C ALA A 864 -38.81 -17.93 0.15
N LYS A 865 -38.12 -18.85 0.85
CA LYS A 865 -38.25 -19.05 2.31
C LYS A 865 -37.84 -17.79 3.08
N LEU A 866 -36.78 -17.10 2.66
CA LEU A 866 -36.33 -15.84 3.27
C LEU A 866 -37.28 -14.67 2.94
N GLN A 867 -37.75 -14.53 1.70
CA GLN A 867 -38.80 -13.56 1.35
C GLN A 867 -40.08 -13.76 2.18
N SER A 868 -40.47 -15.00 2.45
CA SER A 868 -41.61 -15.30 3.32
C SER A 868 -41.39 -14.82 4.75
N ARG A 869 -40.21 -15.12 5.33
CA ARG A 869 -39.80 -14.59 6.66
C ARG A 869 -39.81 -13.06 6.72
N CYS A 870 -39.42 -12.37 5.64
CA CYS A 870 -39.43 -10.90 5.57
C CYS A 870 -40.85 -10.29 5.40
N LYS A 871 -41.86 -11.09 5.04
CA LYS A 871 -43.26 -10.66 4.88
C LYS A 871 -44.08 -10.83 6.17
N SER A 872 -43.66 -11.75 7.04
CA SER A 872 -44.19 -11.92 8.39
C SER A 872 -43.87 -10.73 9.30
N THR A 873 -44.71 -10.51 10.31
CA THR A 873 -44.33 -9.68 11.47
C THR A 873 -43.27 -10.45 12.28
N PRO A 874 -42.17 -9.80 12.72
CA PRO A 874 -41.18 -10.43 13.59
C PRO A 874 -41.74 -10.69 14.99
N LEU A 875 -41.04 -11.51 15.78
CA LEU A 875 -41.36 -11.73 17.20
C LEU A 875 -41.04 -10.49 18.05
N LEU A 876 -40.06 -9.69 17.62
CA LEU A 876 -39.63 -8.46 18.27
C LEU A 876 -39.71 -7.27 17.30
N GLY A 877 -40.41 -6.20 17.69
CA GLY A 877 -40.48 -4.94 16.94
C GLY A 877 -41.56 -4.90 15.85
N GLU A 878 -41.52 -3.85 15.04
CA GLU A 878 -42.47 -3.61 13.95
C GLU A 878 -42.15 -4.44 12.70
N LYS A 879 -43.18 -4.67 11.87
CA LYS A 879 -43.07 -5.45 10.63
C LYS A 879 -42.22 -4.71 9.60
N TYR A 880 -41.22 -5.40 9.05
CA TYR A 880 -40.20 -4.76 8.20
C TYR A 880 -40.77 -4.04 6.96
N ALA A 881 -41.91 -4.50 6.44
CA ALA A 881 -42.59 -3.91 5.29
C ALA A 881 -43.41 -2.63 5.59
N GLU A 882 -43.52 -2.22 6.86
CA GLU A 882 -44.22 -1.00 7.30
C GLU A 882 -43.24 0.09 7.80
N LEU A 883 -41.93 -0.22 7.84
CA LEU A 883 -40.87 0.74 8.13
C LEU A 883 -40.80 1.85 7.07
N GLY A 884 -40.74 3.11 7.52
CA GLY A 884 -40.67 4.27 6.64
C GLY A 884 -42.00 4.77 6.10
N ILE A 885 -43.14 4.21 6.51
CA ILE A 885 -44.46 4.81 6.27
C ILE A 885 -44.69 5.92 7.31
N ASP A 886 -44.83 7.16 6.86
CA ASP A 886 -44.96 8.35 7.71
C ASP A 886 -46.09 8.24 8.75
N GLN A 887 -45.73 8.24 10.05
CA GLN A 887 -46.69 8.42 11.15
C GLN A 887 -47.08 9.91 11.36
N SER A 888 -47.00 10.75 10.32
CA SER A 888 -47.40 12.16 10.32
C SER A 888 -48.93 12.35 10.35
N GLY A 889 -49.66 11.63 11.23
CA GLY A 889 -51.11 11.46 11.08
C GLY A 889 -51.94 10.99 12.28
N SER A 890 -51.40 10.71 13.48
CA SER A 890 -52.26 10.33 14.63
C SER A 890 -51.72 10.71 16.02
N ALA A 891 -51.35 11.98 16.21
CA ALA A 891 -51.16 12.55 17.55
C ALA A 891 -52.52 12.85 18.22
N ALA A 892 -53.29 11.80 18.53
CA ALA A 892 -54.58 11.91 19.23
C ALA A 892 -54.36 12.31 20.70
N ALA A 893 -54.37 13.63 20.97
CA ALA A 893 -54.02 14.18 22.28
C ALA A 893 -55.01 13.76 23.39
N VAL A 894 -54.50 13.09 24.42
CA VAL A 894 -55.20 12.87 25.69
C VAL A 894 -54.82 14.02 26.66
N PRO A 895 -55.78 14.81 27.16
CA PRO A 895 -55.49 15.99 27.98
C PRO A 895 -55.11 15.60 29.43
N PRO A 896 -54.17 16.33 30.08
CA PRO A 896 -53.73 16.01 31.43
C PRO A 896 -54.62 16.66 32.51
N ALA A 897 -55.20 15.86 33.41
CA ALA A 897 -55.41 16.28 34.81
C ALA A 897 -55.83 15.14 35.76
N ARG A 898 -55.17 15.15 36.93
CA ARG A 898 -55.77 15.07 38.30
C ARG A 898 -55.43 13.83 39.13
N ALA A 899 -54.56 14.04 40.11
CA ALA A 899 -54.36 13.12 41.23
C ALA A 899 -55.47 13.28 42.30
N PRO A 900 -55.96 12.19 42.91
CA PRO A 900 -56.62 12.18 44.21
C PRO A 900 -55.73 11.56 45.31
N GLY A 901 -56.04 11.88 46.57
CA GLY A 901 -55.39 11.32 47.76
C GLY A 901 -56.05 10.02 48.29
N PRO A 902 -55.67 9.55 49.49
CA PRO A 902 -56.02 8.23 50.02
C PRO A 902 -57.43 8.15 50.64
N GLY A 903 -58.02 6.94 50.68
CA GLY A 903 -59.25 6.63 51.43
C GLY A 903 -59.92 5.29 51.11
N ASP A 904 -59.67 4.28 51.96
CA ASP A 904 -60.50 3.14 52.40
C ASP A 904 -61.65 2.54 51.53
N VAL A 905 -61.47 1.26 51.13
CA VAL A 905 -62.22 0.04 51.59
C VAL A 905 -63.76 0.15 51.73
N PRO A 906 -64.58 -0.66 51.02
CA PRO A 906 -64.92 -2.01 51.53
C PRO A 906 -65.23 -3.17 50.54
N LEU A 907 -65.27 -4.38 51.14
CA LEU A 907 -65.67 -5.74 50.69
C LEU A 907 -67.22 -5.90 50.56
N PRO A 908 -67.83 -7.10 50.30
CA PRO A 908 -67.31 -8.46 49.96
C PRO A 908 -67.97 -9.22 48.77
N GLN A 909 -67.26 -10.23 48.23
CA GLN A 909 -67.56 -11.70 48.08
C GLN A 909 -69.00 -12.29 48.24
N PRO A 910 -69.28 -13.60 47.90
CA PRO A 910 -68.49 -14.69 47.24
C PRO A 910 -69.33 -15.43 46.13
N PRO A 911 -69.13 -16.72 45.74
CA PRO A 911 -68.01 -17.69 45.84
C PRO A 911 -67.46 -18.02 44.41
N SER A 912 -67.04 -19.22 43.91
CA SER A 912 -66.81 -20.64 44.32
C SER A 912 -65.99 -21.31 43.18
N LEU A 913 -65.21 -22.40 43.31
CA LEU A 913 -64.73 -23.21 44.46
C LEU A 913 -63.38 -23.89 44.06
N SER A 914 -62.61 -24.36 45.05
CA SER A 914 -61.23 -24.93 45.02
C SER A 914 -61.15 -26.39 44.50
N PRO A 915 -60.01 -27.15 44.55
CA PRO A 915 -58.66 -26.97 45.17
C PRO A 915 -57.47 -26.95 44.14
N ALA A 916 -56.25 -26.44 44.39
CA ALA A 916 -55.25 -26.55 45.49
C ALA A 916 -54.49 -27.91 45.53
N ALA A 917 -53.22 -28.04 45.95
CA ALA A 917 -52.00 -27.20 46.06
C ALA A 917 -50.80 -28.17 46.31
N ASP A 918 -49.52 -27.90 46.65
CA ASP A 918 -48.63 -26.77 47.06
C ASP A 918 -47.20 -27.06 46.44
N GLY A 919 -46.04 -26.42 46.68
CA GLY A 919 -45.57 -25.26 47.48
C GLY A 919 -44.01 -25.13 47.52
N ASP A 920 -43.51 -23.90 47.71
CA ASP A 920 -42.24 -23.38 48.30
C ASP A 920 -40.80 -23.96 48.02
N ASP A 921 -39.99 -23.14 47.32
CA ASP A 921 -38.73 -22.47 47.75
C ASP A 921 -37.50 -23.17 48.44
N ALA A 922 -36.35 -23.04 47.73
CA ALA A 922 -35.09 -22.36 48.14
C ALA A 922 -33.84 -23.08 48.74
N VAL A 923 -32.71 -22.33 48.70
CA VAL A 923 -31.38 -22.46 49.39
C VAL A 923 -30.38 -23.53 48.83
N PRO A 924 -29.08 -23.61 49.21
CA PRO A 924 -27.97 -23.03 48.40
C PRO A 924 -26.76 -23.97 48.08
N ASP A 925 -25.66 -23.36 47.61
CA ASP A 925 -24.23 -23.78 47.65
C ASP A 925 -23.84 -25.14 48.27
N ALA A 926 -23.08 -25.94 47.50
CA ALA A 926 -21.68 -26.32 47.81
C ALA A 926 -21.05 -27.18 46.69
N ALA A 927 -19.72 -27.22 46.62
CA ALA A 927 -18.98 -28.05 45.65
C ALA A 927 -18.54 -29.41 46.24
N SER A 928 -18.47 -30.47 45.41
CA SER A 928 -17.41 -31.50 45.50
C SER A 928 -17.35 -32.42 44.26
N GLU A 929 -16.17 -33.00 44.09
CA GLU A 929 -15.56 -33.73 42.97
C GLU A 929 -16.14 -35.13 42.58
N CYS A 930 -15.59 -35.66 41.48
CA CYS A 930 -15.32 -37.10 41.20
C CYS A 930 -16.41 -38.06 40.65
N SER A 931 -16.43 -38.16 39.32
CA SER A 931 -16.12 -39.39 38.53
C SER A 931 -16.81 -40.75 38.78
N SER A 932 -17.71 -41.15 37.86
CA SER A 932 -17.88 -42.49 37.26
C SER A 932 -19.00 -42.39 36.19
N SER A 933 -18.80 -42.58 34.89
CA SER A 933 -18.38 -43.75 34.09
C SER A 933 -19.49 -44.77 33.79
N SER A 934 -19.56 -45.16 32.51
CA SER A 934 -20.22 -46.36 31.89
C SER A 934 -21.75 -46.47 31.85
N THR A 935 -22.27 -46.60 30.60
CA THR A 935 -23.27 -47.60 30.10
C THR A 935 -24.70 -47.63 30.68
N ASP A 936 -25.78 -47.86 29.92
CA ASP A 936 -25.90 -48.19 28.48
C ASP A 936 -27.35 -48.00 27.94
N THR A 937 -27.48 -48.05 26.60
CA THR A 937 -28.67 -48.48 25.80
C THR A 937 -30.05 -47.80 25.90
N GLU A 938 -30.54 -47.37 24.72
CA GLU A 938 -31.92 -47.57 24.17
C GLU A 938 -33.13 -46.82 24.79
N SER A 939 -34.15 -46.38 24.03
CA SER A 939 -34.41 -46.46 22.57
C SER A 939 -35.35 -45.34 22.07
N ASP A 940 -35.19 -44.99 20.78
CA ASP A 940 -36.18 -44.54 19.78
C ASP A 940 -37.23 -43.45 20.12
N LEU A 941 -37.15 -42.32 19.39
CA LEU A 941 -38.07 -41.95 18.29
C LEU A 941 -38.09 -40.43 18.02
N GLU A 942 -37.35 -39.96 17.01
CA GLU A 942 -37.74 -38.75 16.27
C GLU A 942 -37.23 -38.81 14.82
N ASP A 943 -38.15 -38.70 13.86
CA ASP A 943 -37.89 -38.86 12.41
C ASP A 943 -37.79 -37.46 11.77
N GLY A 944 -36.55 -37.07 11.42
CA GLY A 944 -36.18 -35.65 11.26
C GLY A 944 -35.39 -35.28 10.00
N MET A 945 -35.17 -36.22 9.08
CA MET A 945 -34.56 -36.04 7.73
C MET A 945 -33.49 -34.93 7.63
N GLU A 946 -32.38 -35.07 8.34
CA GLU A 946 -31.20 -34.24 8.10
C GLU A 946 -30.62 -34.54 6.70
N VAL A 947 -30.36 -33.49 5.93
CA VAL A 947 -29.63 -33.59 4.67
C VAL A 947 -28.16 -33.37 4.99
N GLU A 948 -27.35 -34.43 4.90
CA GLU A 948 -25.90 -34.36 5.10
C GLU A 948 -25.27 -33.29 4.18
N SER A 949 -24.97 -32.12 4.74
CA SER A 949 -24.04 -31.18 4.13
C SER A 949 -22.64 -31.75 4.31
N GLY A 950 -22.21 -32.60 3.37
CA GLY A 950 -20.90 -33.24 3.41
C GLY A 950 -19.79 -32.22 3.66
N GLU A 951 -18.89 -32.56 4.57
CA GLU A 951 -17.78 -31.71 5.00
C GLU A 951 -16.74 -31.58 3.87
N GLU A 952 -16.91 -30.58 2.98
CA GLU A 952 -15.78 -30.02 2.24
C GLU A 952 -14.85 -29.39 3.29
N GLU A 953 -13.58 -29.82 3.33
CA GLU A 953 -12.58 -29.29 4.26
C GLU A 953 -12.52 -27.76 4.18
N THR A 954 -12.43 -27.10 5.34
CA THR A 954 -12.29 -25.64 5.37
C THR A 954 -10.90 -25.25 4.89
N ASP A 955 -10.79 -24.92 3.59
CA ASP A 955 -9.63 -24.31 2.91
C ASP A 955 -9.26 -22.93 3.53
N ASN A 956 -8.88 -22.91 4.80
CA ASN A 956 -8.20 -21.80 5.46
C ASN A 956 -6.71 -21.78 5.02
N GLU A 957 -6.48 -21.78 3.71
CA GLU A 957 -5.13 -21.67 3.13
C GLU A 957 -4.59 -20.26 3.40
N GLU A 958 -3.55 -20.14 4.25
CA GLU A 958 -2.92 -18.86 4.54
C GLU A 958 -2.21 -18.32 3.28
N VAL A 959 -2.59 -17.11 2.85
CA VAL A 959 -2.09 -16.52 1.60
C VAL A 959 -0.64 -16.10 1.76
N ASP A 960 0.28 -16.96 1.33
CA ASP A 960 1.72 -16.73 1.44
C ASP A 960 2.20 -15.70 0.39
N LEU A 961 2.03 -14.41 0.71
CA LEU A 961 2.55 -13.27 -0.06
C LEU A 961 4.08 -13.13 0.11
N ASP A 962 4.83 -14.21 -0.14
CA ASP A 962 6.28 -14.38 0.14
C ASP A 962 7.22 -13.54 -0.77
N SER A 963 6.70 -12.46 -1.38
CA SER A 963 7.48 -11.50 -2.15
C SER A 963 7.77 -10.26 -1.30
N PRO A 964 9.03 -9.96 -0.95
CA PRO A 964 9.41 -8.79 -0.15
C PRO A 964 9.31 -7.44 -0.91
N ALA A 965 8.60 -7.42 -2.04
CA ALA A 965 8.20 -6.20 -2.72
C ALA A 965 7.12 -5.49 -1.88
N CYS A 966 7.52 -4.48 -1.10
CA CYS A 966 6.63 -3.72 -0.22
C CYS A 966 5.53 -2.98 -1.00
N LEU A 967 4.37 -3.62 -1.20
CA LEU A 967 3.23 -3.08 -1.93
C LEU A 967 2.67 -1.85 -1.19
N SER A 968 3.07 -0.67 -1.67
CA SER A 968 2.78 0.62 -1.04
C SER A 968 1.36 1.13 -1.34
N LEU A 969 0.70 0.56 -2.37
CA LEU A 969 -0.53 1.02 -3.01
C LEU A 969 -0.53 2.51 -3.43
N ASP A 970 0.64 3.15 -3.49
CA ASP A 970 0.85 4.52 -3.98
C ASP A 970 1.20 4.54 -5.49
N THR A 971 1.70 3.42 -6.04
CA THR A 971 2.08 3.27 -7.46
C THR A 971 1.20 2.24 -8.18
N ALA A 972 1.27 2.20 -9.53
CA ALA A 972 0.48 1.21 -10.29
C ALA A 972 1.11 -0.17 -10.13
N GLU A 973 2.43 -0.19 -10.03
CA GLU A 973 3.28 -1.36 -9.81
C GLU A 973 3.03 -2.04 -8.45
N ASP A 974 2.49 -1.32 -7.46
CA ASP A 974 2.07 -1.88 -6.16
C ASP A 974 0.73 -2.63 -6.21
N VAL A 975 -0.14 -2.28 -7.15
CA VAL A 975 -1.45 -2.93 -7.37
C VAL A 975 -1.40 -3.96 -8.50
N ALA A 976 -0.39 -3.88 -9.37
CA ALA A 976 -0.09 -4.90 -10.37
C ALA A 976 0.41 -6.18 -9.70
N LEU A 977 -0.49 -7.15 -9.51
CA LEU A 977 -0.08 -8.51 -9.17
C LEU A 977 0.66 -9.19 -10.34
N ASP A 978 0.49 -8.73 -11.57
CA ASP A 978 0.81 -9.45 -12.82
C ASP A 978 2.27 -9.33 -13.29
N MET A 979 2.73 -10.35 -14.02
CA MET A 979 4.04 -10.37 -14.67
C MET A 979 4.12 -9.52 -15.96
N ASP A 980 3.03 -8.86 -16.34
CA ASP A 980 3.00 -7.85 -17.39
C ASP A 980 3.50 -6.52 -16.78
N GLY A 981 4.81 -6.29 -16.82
CA GLY A 981 5.41 -5.07 -16.26
C GLY A 981 4.81 -3.79 -16.86
N ASP A 982 4.34 -2.88 -16.01
CA ASP A 982 3.64 -1.66 -16.43
C ASP A 982 4.53 -0.75 -17.28
N CYS A 983 4.33 -0.85 -18.59
CA CYS A 983 4.63 0.20 -19.55
C CYS A 983 3.52 1.24 -19.41
N ASP A 984 3.85 2.49 -19.03
CA ASP A 984 2.87 3.55 -18.77
C ASP A 984 1.85 3.69 -19.94
N TYR A 985 0.56 3.46 -19.64
CA TYR A 985 -0.59 3.40 -20.57
C TYR A 985 -1.49 4.64 -20.50
#